data_AF-A0A8C3VFW4-F1
#
_entry.id   AF-A0A8C3VFW4-F1
#
_cell.length_a   1.000
_cell.length_b   1.000
_cell.length_c   1.000
_cell.angle_alpha   90.00
_cell.angle_beta   90.00
_cell.angle_gamma   90.00
#
_symmetry.space_group_name_H-M   'P 1'
#
loop_
_entity.id
_entity.type
_entity.pdbx_description
1 polymer ?
#
loop_
_entity_poly.entity_id
_entity_poly.type
_entity_poly.pdbx_seq_one_letter_code
_entity_poly.pdbx_strand_id
1 'polypeptide(L)'
;MILPFPPFPPFPNLHHSPIPTIPPIPHSHHSHYSHPSPIPTIPSFPPFPPFPPFPLFPPFPNPHHSFIPTIPPFPNPHHSQNSWNSQFSLPPGSSTVDLLIYQALCYTHNELGAVDVEDFLLKICGLEEFLQNKHALGSHEHIQHCRKFDIDIRLQLLPRRGARSELARTVRGGHGVTSLGSGSPPWGLGHLPGVCSDGSLPISLTDQVPFPAERIVESLTAAILNLVELYCSTFNADFQTAAPGSRELGTVQEARLLTCPLSFTVYATHRIPITWAASYEDFYLSCSLSHGGKELCSPLLTRKAHVHKYLFHLIIWDQQICFPVQVNRLPRETLLSVTLFAVPVPPPGSSSDTNRQRRVPEALGWVTTPLFNFRQATDPPKTPTSPRYEFGSLGEEEQRQLREAIVPMSPCPRRLTDADRQRLWDKRCHCHASPGALPMLLASAPSWDWGCLPDIYALLSHWGSMSHQDALGLLHATFPDQEVRRTAVQWIDSISDTELLDYLPQLVQALKYECYLDSPLVRFLMKRAICDLKVTHYFFWLLKDGLKDSQFSIRYQYLLAALLCCCGKGLREEFDRQCLLVSTLARLAQQVRDAAPSARQVGGLEDVAQFFKAHGSCRLPLSPSLLVKGIDCSYFNSNAVPLKLSFQNVDPLGENIRVIFKCGDDLRQDMLTLQMIRIMNKIWVQEGLDMRMVIFRCFSTGRGRGMVEMIPNAETLRKIQVEHGVTGSFKDRPLADWLQKHNPKEDEYEKAVENFIYSCAGCCVATYVLGICDRHNDNIMLKTTGHMFHIDFGRFLGHAQMFGNIKRDRAPFVFTSDMAYVINGGDKPSSRFHDFVDLCCQAYNLIRKHTHLFLNLLGLMLSCGIPELSDLEDLKYVYDALRPQDTDADATTYFTRLIESSLGSVATKLNFFIHNLAQMKFTGSEARPALSFAPRTHTLKTSGRIRDVFLCRHERVFNPSKGYTYVVKVQRDSPGEVTFVQRTFEEFQELHNKLRLLFPSSLLPSFPSRFVIGRSRGEAVAERRREELNGYIWHLIHATPEVAECDLIYTFFHPLPRDEKAAGNATWARSLGKVGGEVKLSISYKNNKLFIMVMHIRGLVGDGNDPDPYVKTYLLPDPQKTTKRKTKVARKTCNPTYNEMLVYDGIPRGDLEQRELRLSVLSEEGFWENVLLGEVGIRLRDLDLAQEKMGWFALGSRGHGTL
;
A
#
# COMPACT_ATOMS: atom_id res chain seq x y z
N MET A 1 22.05 25.31 29.24
CA MET A 1 21.20 24.91 28.10
C MET A 1 19.76 25.03 28.56
N ILE A 2 18.91 25.82 27.89
CA ILE A 2 17.46 25.87 28.19
C ILE A 2 16.78 24.96 27.18
N LEU A 3 15.98 24.02 27.67
CA LEU A 3 15.28 23.04 26.84
C LEU A 3 13.79 23.40 26.80
N PRO A 4 13.26 23.87 25.65
CA PRO A 4 11.84 24.15 25.53
C PRO A 4 11.05 22.84 25.44
N PHE A 5 10.06 22.65 26.32
CA PHE A 5 9.06 21.61 26.16
C PHE A 5 8.06 22.02 25.07
N PRO A 6 7.61 21.10 24.19
CA PRO A 6 6.59 21.41 23.19
C PRO A 6 5.27 21.86 23.87
N PRO A 7 4.48 22.73 23.22
CA PRO A 7 3.15 23.07 23.72
C PRO A 7 2.29 21.80 23.83
N PHE A 8 1.71 21.59 25.01
CA PHE A 8 0.90 20.41 25.31
C PHE A 8 -0.32 20.33 24.40
N PRO A 9 -0.79 19.12 24.02
CA PRO A 9 -2.04 18.98 23.30
C PRO A 9 -3.19 19.59 24.12
N PRO A 10 -4.12 20.34 23.50
CA PRO A 10 -5.30 20.80 24.21
C PRO A 10 -6.11 19.58 24.65
N PHE A 11 -6.56 19.58 25.91
CA PHE A 11 -7.57 18.65 26.38
C PHE A 11 -8.81 18.70 25.46
N PRO A 12 -9.46 17.57 25.17
CA PRO A 12 -10.70 17.59 24.41
C PRO A 12 -11.80 18.26 25.25
N ASN A 13 -12.46 19.25 24.65
CA ASN A 13 -13.65 19.96 25.12
C ASN A 13 -13.46 20.91 26.32
N LEU A 14 -13.49 22.21 26.02
CA LEU A 14 -14.31 23.20 26.74
C LEU A 14 -14.51 24.43 25.82
N HIS A 15 -15.76 24.87 25.76
CA HIS A 15 -16.33 25.84 24.82
C HIS A 15 -15.56 27.18 24.73
N HIS A 16 -15.34 27.65 23.49
CA HIS A 16 -14.86 29.00 23.20
C HIS A 16 -15.95 30.04 23.51
N SER A 17 -15.58 31.07 24.27
CA SER A 17 -16.27 32.37 24.32
C SER A 17 -15.31 33.46 23.81
N PRO A 18 -15.77 34.49 23.08
CA PRO A 18 -14.91 35.40 22.33
C PRO A 18 -14.44 36.60 23.17
N ILE A 19 -13.24 37.11 22.88
CA ILE A 19 -12.73 38.39 23.37
C ILE A 19 -12.54 39.33 22.16
N PRO A 20 -12.84 40.64 22.30
CA PRO A 20 -13.25 41.50 21.18
C PRO A 20 -12.11 42.25 20.49
N THR A 21 -12.35 42.56 19.22
CA THR A 21 -11.60 43.42 18.30
C THR A 21 -11.53 44.89 18.74
N ILE A 22 -10.37 45.52 18.52
CA ILE A 22 -10.14 46.97 18.58
C ILE A 22 -9.67 47.45 17.18
N PRO A 23 -10.09 48.64 16.69
CA PRO A 23 -10.13 49.00 15.27
C PRO A 23 -8.89 49.76 14.75
N PRO A 24 -8.72 49.91 13.43
CA PRO A 24 -7.63 50.69 12.81
C PRO A 24 -8.07 52.11 12.39
N ILE A 25 -7.15 53.08 12.41
CA ILE A 25 -7.29 54.41 11.76
C ILE A 25 -5.90 54.89 11.24
N PRO A 26 -5.75 55.91 10.35
CA PRO A 26 -5.63 55.69 8.91
C PRO A 26 -4.57 56.57 8.16
N HIS A 27 -4.45 56.33 6.84
CA HIS A 27 -4.09 57.22 5.70
C HIS A 27 -2.85 58.15 5.68
N SER A 28 -2.07 58.09 4.58
CA SER A 28 -1.87 59.16 3.55
C SER A 28 -0.67 58.79 2.62
N HIS A 29 -0.88 58.58 1.31
CA HIS A 29 -0.87 59.51 0.16
C HIS A 29 0.50 59.99 -0.35
N HIS A 30 0.80 59.66 -1.62
CA HIS A 30 1.42 60.45 -2.73
C HIS A 30 2.18 59.50 -3.70
N SER A 31 1.72 59.23 -4.94
CA SER A 31 1.83 60.01 -6.22
C SER A 31 3.28 60.30 -6.64
N HIS A 32 3.79 60.19 -7.87
CA HIS A 32 3.30 59.89 -9.23
C HIS A 32 4.55 59.78 -10.18
N TYR A 33 4.34 59.45 -11.48
CA TYR A 33 5.21 59.64 -12.67
C TYR A 33 6.47 58.75 -12.87
N SER A 34 6.96 58.40 -14.08
CA SER A 34 6.44 58.05 -15.42
C SER A 34 7.64 57.69 -16.35
N HIS A 35 7.51 56.64 -17.20
CA HIS A 35 8.06 56.32 -18.57
C HIS A 35 9.26 57.09 -19.21
N PRO A 36 9.86 56.67 -20.37
CA PRO A 36 10.38 55.36 -20.84
C PRO A 36 11.72 55.41 -21.70
N SER A 37 12.39 54.25 -21.92
CA SER A 37 13.24 53.83 -23.12
C SER A 37 14.52 54.64 -23.53
N PRO A 38 15.41 54.20 -24.48
CA PRO A 38 15.78 52.89 -25.06
C PRO A 38 17.32 52.56 -25.14
N ILE A 39 17.60 51.37 -25.72
CA ILE A 39 18.81 50.64 -26.21
C ILE A 39 19.93 51.50 -26.89
N PRO A 40 21.20 51.01 -27.01
CA PRO A 40 21.63 50.29 -28.24
C PRO A 40 22.62 49.09 -28.04
N THR A 41 22.89 48.44 -29.17
CA THR A 41 23.40 47.08 -29.49
C THR A 41 24.91 46.94 -29.79
N ILE A 42 25.49 45.74 -29.50
CA ILE A 42 26.45 44.89 -30.30
C ILE A 42 27.93 45.42 -30.45
N PRO A 43 29.02 44.57 -30.38
CA PRO A 43 29.27 43.45 -31.30
C PRO A 43 29.94 42.13 -30.82
N SER A 44 29.69 41.12 -31.66
CA SER A 44 30.17 39.73 -31.76
C SER A 44 31.52 39.56 -32.46
N PHE A 45 32.27 38.47 -32.19
CA PHE A 45 33.22 37.78 -33.10
C PHE A 45 33.69 36.41 -32.50
N PRO A 46 34.31 35.45 -33.25
CA PRO A 46 33.76 34.09 -33.51
C PRO A 46 34.78 32.92 -33.21
N PRO A 47 34.82 31.72 -33.89
CA PRO A 47 34.75 30.39 -33.22
C PRO A 47 35.87 29.35 -33.58
N PHE A 48 35.65 28.08 -33.14
CA PHE A 48 36.22 26.75 -33.58
C PHE A 48 37.50 26.22 -32.89
N PRO A 49 37.84 24.88 -32.91
CA PRO A 49 37.24 23.69 -33.58
C PRO A 49 37.10 22.38 -32.71
N PRO A 50 36.63 21.23 -33.30
CA PRO A 50 36.36 19.94 -32.62
C PRO A 50 37.28 18.75 -33.04
N PHE A 51 36.92 17.51 -32.60
CA PHE A 51 37.31 16.12 -32.99
C PHE A 51 38.19 15.32 -32.00
N PRO A 52 38.22 13.94 -31.99
CA PRO A 52 37.56 12.89 -32.83
C PRO A 52 36.92 11.68 -32.06
N PRO A 53 36.42 10.62 -32.76
CA PRO A 53 35.58 9.51 -32.24
C PRO A 53 36.15 8.06 -32.31
N PHE A 54 35.32 7.08 -31.87
CA PHE A 54 35.28 5.60 -32.10
C PHE A 54 36.00 4.64 -31.12
N PRO A 55 35.62 3.32 -30.95
CA PRO A 55 34.90 2.43 -31.89
C PRO A 55 33.77 1.48 -31.36
N LEU A 56 33.10 0.85 -32.33
CA LEU A 56 32.02 -0.18 -32.32
C LEU A 56 32.53 -1.62 -32.20
N PHE A 57 31.67 -2.57 -31.79
CA PHE A 57 31.48 -3.98 -32.26
C PHE A 57 30.37 -4.70 -31.42
N PRO A 58 29.79 -5.88 -31.79
CA PRO A 58 28.94 -6.28 -32.94
C PRO A 58 27.51 -6.83 -32.51
N PRO A 59 26.64 -7.29 -33.44
CA PRO A 59 25.19 -7.49 -33.20
C PRO A 59 24.75 -8.96 -32.94
N PHE A 60 23.59 -9.13 -32.29
CA PHE A 60 22.84 -10.39 -32.20
C PHE A 60 21.76 -10.51 -33.31
N PRO A 61 21.37 -11.74 -33.73
CA PRO A 61 20.66 -11.99 -34.98
C PRO A 61 19.13 -11.88 -34.89
N ASN A 62 18.54 -11.41 -36.01
CA ASN A 62 17.11 -11.48 -36.34
C ASN A 62 16.62 -12.93 -36.55
N PRO A 63 15.29 -13.12 -36.48
CA PRO A 63 14.60 -13.71 -37.63
C PRO A 63 13.46 -12.81 -38.14
N HIS A 64 13.40 -12.72 -39.46
CA HIS A 64 12.39 -12.04 -40.27
C HIS A 64 10.99 -12.66 -40.11
N HIS A 65 9.95 -11.83 -40.08
CA HIS A 65 8.95 -11.82 -41.16
C HIS A 65 8.23 -10.47 -41.22
N SER A 66 8.13 -9.98 -42.45
CA SER A 66 7.72 -8.68 -42.94
C SER A 66 6.23 -8.36 -42.76
N PHE A 67 5.91 -7.14 -42.31
CA PHE A 67 4.72 -6.41 -42.74
C PHE A 67 5.10 -4.94 -42.99
N ILE A 68 5.12 -4.55 -44.26
CA ILE A 68 5.12 -3.16 -44.71
C ILE A 68 3.69 -2.66 -44.56
N PRO A 69 3.40 -1.58 -43.80
CA PRO A 69 2.07 -0.97 -43.84
C PRO A 69 1.93 -0.23 -45.16
N THR A 70 1.01 -0.70 -45.98
CA THR A 70 0.52 -0.03 -47.18
C THR A 70 -0.14 1.30 -46.76
N ILE A 71 0.24 2.40 -47.41
CA ILE A 71 -0.35 3.72 -47.23
C ILE A 71 -1.79 3.69 -47.81
N PRO A 72 -2.86 4.00 -47.05
CA PRO A 72 -4.20 4.12 -47.62
C PRO A 72 -4.37 5.47 -48.35
N PRO A 73 -5.25 5.55 -49.38
CA PRO A 73 -5.35 6.71 -50.26
C PRO A 73 -6.08 7.90 -49.62
N PHE A 74 -5.70 9.09 -50.08
CA PHE A 74 -6.21 10.41 -49.70
C PHE A 74 -7.74 10.56 -49.73
N PRO A 75 -8.37 11.23 -48.74
CA PRO A 75 -9.61 11.95 -48.92
C PRO A 75 -9.38 13.43 -49.29
N ASN A 76 -10.20 13.92 -50.21
CA ASN A 76 -10.16 15.23 -50.87
C ASN A 76 -10.20 16.46 -49.92
N PRO A 77 -9.53 17.59 -50.24
CA PRO A 77 -9.43 18.74 -49.35
C PRO A 77 -10.41 19.86 -49.73
N HIS A 78 -11.63 19.84 -49.22
CA HIS A 78 -12.47 21.05 -49.17
C HIS A 78 -13.44 20.99 -47.97
N HIS A 79 -13.02 21.52 -46.82
CA HIS A 79 -13.86 22.34 -45.92
C HIS A 79 -13.02 22.97 -44.79
N SER A 80 -13.44 24.15 -44.37
CA SER A 80 -12.74 25.20 -43.61
C SER A 80 -12.58 24.95 -42.10
N GLN A 81 -11.42 25.39 -41.58
CA GLN A 81 -11.04 25.75 -40.19
C GLN A 81 -11.55 24.92 -38.99
N ASN A 82 -10.57 24.25 -38.36
CA ASN A 82 -10.36 24.08 -36.91
C ASN A 82 -11.13 22.99 -36.13
N SER A 83 -10.99 21.72 -36.53
CA SER A 83 -10.54 20.61 -35.66
C SER A 83 -10.46 19.34 -36.51
N TRP A 84 -9.26 18.83 -36.80
CA TRP A 84 -9.10 17.60 -37.56
C TRP A 84 -9.00 16.41 -36.59
N ASN A 85 -10.06 15.59 -36.53
CA ASN A 85 -10.04 14.30 -35.84
C ASN A 85 -9.45 13.23 -36.77
N SER A 86 -8.12 13.19 -36.87
CA SER A 86 -7.42 12.15 -37.63
C SER A 86 -7.02 11.00 -36.70
N GLN A 87 -7.49 9.78 -36.99
CA GLN A 87 -7.12 8.57 -36.24
C GLN A 87 -5.82 7.99 -36.81
N PHE A 88 -4.77 7.92 -36.00
CA PHE A 88 -3.48 7.36 -36.40
C PHE A 88 -3.23 6.03 -35.67
N SER A 89 -2.72 5.03 -36.39
CA SER A 89 -2.12 3.86 -35.74
C SER A 89 -0.89 4.31 -34.97
N LEU A 90 -0.85 4.05 -33.66
CA LEU A 90 0.29 4.43 -32.84
C LEU A 90 1.57 3.73 -33.38
N PRO A 91 2.69 4.44 -33.52
CA PRO A 91 3.97 3.79 -33.82
C PRO A 91 4.32 2.76 -32.73
N PRO A 92 5.28 1.84 -32.99
CA PRO A 92 5.83 0.98 -31.95
C PRO A 92 6.19 1.78 -30.69
N GLY A 93 5.97 1.21 -29.51
CA GLY A 93 6.22 1.94 -28.25
C GLY A 93 7.67 2.40 -28.04
N SER A 94 8.62 1.86 -28.82
CA SER A 94 10.02 2.28 -28.88
C SER A 94 10.26 3.56 -29.68
N SER A 95 9.32 3.99 -30.51
CA SER A 95 9.41 5.24 -31.26
C SER A 95 9.36 6.44 -30.32
N THR A 96 10.17 7.45 -30.61
CA THR A 96 10.22 8.71 -29.88
C THR A 96 9.02 9.60 -30.22
N VAL A 97 8.68 10.50 -29.30
CA VAL A 97 7.53 11.40 -29.43
C VAL A 97 7.71 12.39 -30.59
N ASP A 98 8.94 12.84 -30.86
CA ASP A 98 9.30 13.69 -31.99
C ASP A 98 8.96 13.06 -33.36
N LEU A 99 9.07 11.74 -33.53
CA LEU A 99 8.65 11.04 -34.74
C LEU A 99 7.13 11.12 -34.94
N LEU A 100 6.36 11.02 -33.85
CA LEU A 100 4.91 11.19 -33.90
C LEU A 100 4.53 12.64 -34.24
N ILE A 101 5.27 13.62 -33.70
CA ILE A 101 5.13 15.03 -34.07
C ILE A 101 5.44 15.23 -35.54
N TYR A 102 6.57 14.71 -36.03
CA TYR A 102 6.97 14.82 -37.43
C TYR A 102 5.92 14.21 -38.36
N GLN A 103 5.42 13.01 -38.03
CA GLN A 103 4.33 12.38 -38.76
C GLN A 103 3.08 13.28 -38.79
N ALA A 104 2.66 13.83 -37.64
CA ALA A 104 1.52 14.75 -37.59
C ALA A 104 1.75 16.06 -38.38
N LEU A 105 2.98 16.58 -38.39
CA LEU A 105 3.37 17.76 -39.17
C LEU A 105 3.30 17.48 -40.68
N CYS A 106 3.70 16.29 -41.13
CA CYS A 106 3.57 15.88 -42.54
C CYS A 106 2.12 15.90 -43.05
N TYR A 107 1.14 15.68 -42.19
CA TYR A 107 -0.27 15.75 -42.56
C TYR A 107 -0.85 17.17 -42.50
N THR A 108 -0.19 18.10 -41.80
CA THR A 108 -0.72 19.45 -41.54
C THR A 108 -0.02 20.54 -42.34
N HIS A 109 1.21 20.31 -42.80
CA HIS A 109 2.02 21.29 -43.52
C HIS A 109 2.41 20.77 -44.91
N ASN A 110 2.21 21.61 -45.93
CA ASN A 110 2.60 21.29 -47.31
C ASN A 110 4.12 21.39 -47.55
N GLU A 111 4.83 22.20 -46.76
CA GLU A 111 6.28 22.40 -46.84
C GLU A 111 6.95 22.20 -45.47
N LEU A 112 7.49 21.00 -45.23
CA LEU A 112 8.15 20.64 -43.96
C LEU A 112 9.52 21.32 -43.77
N GLY A 113 10.16 21.80 -44.83
CA GLY A 113 11.53 22.34 -44.78
C GLY A 113 11.70 23.62 -43.94
N ALA A 114 10.58 24.28 -43.60
CA ALA A 114 10.57 25.51 -42.78
C ALA A 114 10.07 25.29 -41.35
N VAL A 115 9.72 24.06 -40.96
CA VAL A 115 9.10 23.75 -39.66
C VAL A 115 10.02 22.87 -38.82
N ASP A 116 10.47 23.39 -37.68
CA ASP A 116 11.26 22.62 -36.72
C ASP A 116 10.32 21.81 -35.80
N VAL A 117 10.59 20.51 -35.64
CA VAL A 117 9.84 19.60 -34.75
C VAL A 117 9.99 20.02 -33.29
N GLU A 118 11.14 20.59 -32.91
CA GLU A 118 11.44 21.01 -31.53
C GLU A 118 10.61 22.24 -31.09
N ASP A 119 9.98 22.93 -32.05
CA ASP A 119 9.03 24.03 -31.81
C ASP A 119 7.64 23.53 -31.41
N PHE A 120 7.39 22.22 -31.41
CA PHE A 120 6.10 21.63 -31.07
C PHE A 120 6.20 20.66 -29.89
N LEU A 121 5.08 20.52 -29.18
CA LEU A 121 4.89 19.61 -28.05
C LEU A 121 3.57 18.85 -28.24
N LEU A 122 3.52 17.61 -27.76
CA LEU A 122 2.29 16.85 -27.64
C LEU A 122 1.75 16.93 -26.23
N LYS A 123 0.60 17.58 -26.07
CA LYS A 123 -0.16 17.63 -24.81
C LYS A 123 -1.14 16.47 -24.74
N ILE A 124 -1.32 15.90 -23.56
CA ILE A 124 -2.36 14.89 -23.31
C ILE A 124 -3.71 15.60 -23.14
N CYS A 125 -4.72 15.22 -23.93
CA CYS A 125 -6.04 15.86 -23.84
C CYS A 125 -6.65 15.66 -22.45
N GLY A 126 -7.13 16.75 -21.84
CA GLY A 126 -7.71 16.72 -20.50
C GLY A 126 -6.73 16.81 -19.34
N LEU A 127 -5.42 16.82 -19.61
CA LEU A 127 -4.37 16.94 -18.60
C LEU A 127 -3.41 18.08 -18.96
N GLU A 128 -2.96 18.86 -17.98
CA GLU A 128 -1.85 19.80 -18.13
C GLU A 128 -0.52 19.03 -18.07
N GLU A 129 -0.35 18.08 -18.98
CA GLU A 129 0.80 17.17 -19.08
C GLU A 129 1.22 17.02 -20.54
N PHE A 130 2.53 17.01 -20.76
CA PHE A 130 3.15 17.00 -22.08
C PHE A 130 4.08 15.80 -22.21
N LEU A 131 4.06 15.18 -23.39
CA LEU A 131 5.01 14.12 -23.74
C LEU A 131 6.39 14.74 -24.05
N GLN A 132 7.45 14.08 -23.61
CA GLN A 132 8.82 14.53 -23.81
C GLN A 132 9.31 14.07 -25.18
N ASN A 133 9.61 15.02 -26.08
CA ASN A 133 9.92 14.80 -27.49
C ASN A 133 10.96 13.69 -27.74
N LYS A 134 12.05 13.68 -26.96
CA LYS A 134 13.18 12.75 -27.13
C LYS A 134 13.00 11.39 -26.44
N HIS A 135 11.88 11.18 -25.77
CA HIS A 135 11.61 9.95 -25.03
C HIS A 135 10.68 9.04 -25.84
N ALA A 136 10.80 7.73 -25.59
CA ALA A 136 9.94 6.74 -26.23
C ALA A 136 8.47 6.93 -25.81
N LEU A 137 7.53 6.73 -26.74
CA LEU A 137 6.09 6.80 -26.44
C LEU A 137 5.72 5.87 -25.27
N GLY A 138 6.29 4.66 -25.28
CA GLY A 138 6.07 3.64 -24.26
C GLY A 138 6.65 3.98 -22.88
N SER A 139 7.50 5.00 -22.74
CA SER A 139 8.04 5.41 -21.42
C SER A 139 7.11 6.31 -20.62
N HIS A 140 6.02 6.80 -21.24
CA HIS A 140 5.09 7.72 -20.60
C HIS A 140 3.98 6.96 -19.86
N GLU A 141 3.80 7.22 -18.57
CA GLU A 141 2.84 6.51 -17.71
C GLU A 141 1.40 6.58 -18.24
N HIS A 142 0.97 7.73 -18.76
CA HIS A 142 -0.37 7.87 -19.36
C HIS A 142 -0.54 6.98 -20.59
N ILE A 143 0.48 6.85 -21.43
CA ILE A 143 0.46 5.97 -22.61
C ILE A 143 0.40 4.51 -22.19
N GLN A 144 1.20 4.13 -21.18
CA GLN A 144 1.15 2.78 -20.60
C GLN A 144 -0.25 2.47 -20.02
N HIS A 145 -0.84 3.43 -19.30
CA HIS A 145 -2.19 3.31 -18.75
C HIS A 145 -3.24 3.13 -19.85
N CYS A 146 -3.18 3.94 -20.91
CA CYS A 146 -4.12 3.84 -22.03
C CYS A 146 -3.99 2.49 -22.75
N ARG A 147 -2.76 2.02 -23.00
CA ARG A 147 -2.52 0.70 -23.57
C ARG A 147 -3.02 -0.43 -22.67
N LYS A 148 -2.81 -0.32 -21.36
CA LYS A 148 -3.25 -1.32 -20.37
C LYS A 148 -4.77 -1.50 -20.37
N PHE A 149 -5.51 -0.41 -20.50
CA PHE A 149 -6.97 -0.41 -20.42
C PHE A 149 -7.67 -0.32 -21.78
N ASP A 150 -6.92 -0.43 -22.88
CA ASP A 150 -7.44 -0.32 -24.25
C ASP A 150 -8.24 0.98 -24.48
N ILE A 151 -7.69 2.08 -23.95
CA ILE A 151 -8.27 3.42 -24.04
C ILE A 151 -7.60 4.17 -25.18
N ASP A 152 -8.39 4.89 -25.97
CA ASP A 152 -7.88 5.77 -27.03
C ASP A 152 -6.97 6.86 -26.45
N ILE A 153 -5.77 6.95 -26.99
CA ILE A 153 -4.79 7.97 -26.64
C ILE A 153 -5.13 9.24 -27.41
N ARG A 154 -5.65 10.25 -26.71
CA ARG A 154 -5.98 11.56 -27.28
C ARG A 154 -4.89 12.58 -26.97
N LEU A 155 -4.23 13.07 -28.02
CA LEU A 155 -3.13 14.05 -27.93
C LEU A 155 -3.48 15.30 -28.72
N GLN A 156 -2.98 16.44 -28.25
CA GLN A 156 -3.08 17.72 -28.91
C GLN A 156 -1.68 18.22 -29.27
N LEU A 157 -1.46 18.48 -30.57
CA LEU A 157 -0.24 19.12 -31.06
C LEU A 157 -0.30 20.62 -30.78
N LEU A 158 0.69 21.15 -30.06
CA LEU A 158 0.76 22.56 -29.67
C LEU A 158 2.12 23.17 -30.01
N PRO A 159 2.17 24.40 -30.53
CA PRO A 159 3.42 25.15 -30.58
C PRO A 159 3.95 25.38 -29.17
N ARG A 160 5.26 25.22 -28.97
CA ARG A 160 5.95 25.41 -27.69
C ARG A 160 5.75 26.81 -27.12
N ARG A 161 5.64 27.82 -27.98
CA ARG A 161 5.31 29.21 -27.61
C ARG A 161 3.89 29.37 -27.02
N GLY A 162 2.97 28.46 -27.38
CA GLY A 162 1.60 28.43 -26.87
C GLY A 162 1.43 27.65 -25.57
N ALA A 163 2.47 26.97 -25.07
CA ALA A 163 2.41 26.25 -23.80
C ALA A 163 2.35 27.24 -22.62
N ARG A 164 1.41 27.02 -21.70
CA ARG A 164 1.22 27.87 -20.51
C ARG A 164 2.46 27.78 -19.61
N SER A 165 3.16 28.90 -19.45
CA SER A 165 4.34 29.03 -18.57
C SER A 165 3.98 29.63 -17.19
N GLU A 166 2.71 29.59 -16.79
CA GLU A 166 2.20 30.18 -15.53
C GLU A 166 2.92 29.68 -14.27
N LEU A 167 3.37 28.42 -14.28
CA LEU A 167 4.11 27.80 -13.19
C LEU A 167 5.64 27.83 -13.38
N ALA A 168 6.13 28.44 -14.47
CA ALA A 168 7.56 28.51 -14.74
C ALA A 168 8.26 29.43 -13.73
N ARG A 169 9.43 29.01 -13.26
CA ARG A 169 10.27 29.84 -12.40
C ARG A 169 10.86 30.98 -13.23
N THR A 170 10.33 32.20 -13.07
CA THR A 170 10.89 33.39 -13.74
C THR A 170 12.15 33.86 -13.03
N VAL A 171 13.23 34.14 -13.78
CA VAL A 171 14.51 34.70 -13.27
C VAL A 171 14.31 35.96 -12.40
N ARG A 172 13.29 36.78 -12.68
CA ARG A 172 12.96 37.99 -11.92
C ARG A 172 12.43 37.75 -10.49
N GLY A 173 12.06 36.53 -10.13
CA GLY A 173 11.62 36.18 -8.76
C GLY A 173 12.76 35.81 -7.81
N GLY A 174 14.00 35.73 -8.33
CA GLY A 174 15.19 35.31 -7.59
C GLY A 174 16.17 36.44 -7.34
N HIS A 175 15.77 37.51 -6.64
CA HIS A 175 16.76 38.43 -6.04
C HIS A 175 17.44 37.82 -4.79
N GLY A 176 17.79 36.53 -4.86
CA GLY A 176 18.49 35.80 -3.81
C GLY A 176 19.33 34.62 -4.32
N VAL A 177 19.42 34.38 -5.63
CA VAL A 177 20.25 33.30 -6.18
C VAL A 177 21.09 33.87 -7.32
N THR A 178 22.26 34.41 -6.97
CA THR A 178 23.36 34.65 -7.91
C THR A 178 23.85 33.31 -8.45
N SER A 179 23.80 33.18 -9.78
CA SER A 179 24.56 32.27 -10.66
C SER A 179 25.30 31.07 -10.04
N LEU A 180 24.76 29.87 -10.20
CA LEU A 180 25.54 28.62 -10.24
C LEU A 180 25.76 28.24 -11.71
N GLY A 181 26.77 28.86 -12.31
CA GLY A 181 27.46 28.34 -13.49
C GLY A 181 28.51 27.33 -13.04
N SER A 182 28.67 26.28 -13.84
CA SER A 182 29.58 25.13 -13.66
C SER A 182 31.01 25.48 -13.26
N GLY A 183 31.54 24.79 -12.22
CA GLY A 183 32.97 24.61 -11.98
C GLY A 183 33.44 24.86 -10.54
N SER A 184 33.48 23.80 -9.73
CA SER A 184 34.23 23.63 -8.45
C SER A 184 33.99 24.63 -7.28
N PRO A 185 34.09 24.20 -6.02
CA PRO A 185 33.55 24.97 -4.88
C PRO A 185 34.56 25.98 -4.35
N PRO A 186 34.09 27.13 -3.82
CA PRO A 186 34.83 27.80 -2.76
C PRO A 186 33.94 27.95 -1.54
N TRP A 187 34.10 27.04 -0.57
CA TRP A 187 33.87 27.36 0.83
C TRP A 187 35.25 27.49 1.48
N GLY A 188 35.71 28.73 1.62
CA GLY A 188 36.94 29.09 2.31
C GLY A 188 36.77 30.46 2.97
N LEU A 189 37.03 30.52 4.28
CA LEU A 189 37.04 31.73 5.10
C LEU A 189 38.06 32.75 4.60
N GLY A 190 37.75 34.05 4.71
CA GLY A 190 38.75 35.11 4.83
C GLY A 190 38.41 36.45 4.17
N HIS A 191 38.46 37.51 4.99
CA HIS A 191 38.68 38.92 4.66
C HIS A 191 37.52 39.78 4.09
N LEU A 192 36.95 40.59 4.99
CA LEU A 192 36.37 41.90 4.69
C LEU A 192 37.51 42.91 4.47
N PRO A 193 37.46 43.81 3.47
CA PRO A 193 38.38 44.93 3.36
C PRO A 193 37.93 46.11 4.24
N GLY A 194 38.91 46.75 4.89
CA GLY A 194 38.72 47.86 5.81
C GLY A 194 38.65 49.25 5.15
N VAL A 195 37.97 50.12 5.89
CA VAL A 195 38.26 51.53 6.22
C VAL A 195 38.57 52.53 5.08
N CYS A 196 37.78 53.60 5.05
CA CYS A 196 38.28 54.96 4.82
C CYS A 196 37.78 55.87 5.96
N SER A 197 38.74 56.58 6.55
CA SER A 197 38.63 57.51 7.67
C SER A 197 38.73 58.95 7.17
N ASP A 198 37.99 59.87 7.79
CA ASP A 198 38.33 61.28 7.99
C ASP A 198 37.20 61.91 8.85
N GLY A 199 37.37 62.74 9.87
CA GLY A 199 38.54 63.34 10.52
C GLY A 199 38.04 64.41 11.53
N SER A 200 38.72 64.55 12.69
CA SER A 200 38.80 65.73 13.63
C SER A 200 37.52 66.25 14.34
N LEU A 201 37.46 66.73 15.60
CA LEU A 201 38.34 66.98 16.77
C LEU A 201 37.41 67.30 18.01
N PRO A 202 37.93 67.51 19.25
CA PRO A 202 37.22 67.27 20.54
C PRO A 202 36.81 68.54 21.31
N ILE A 203 35.93 68.39 22.32
CA ILE A 203 35.80 69.31 23.47
C ILE A 203 35.54 68.52 24.77
N SER A 204 36.27 68.89 25.82
CA SER A 204 36.31 68.33 27.19
C SER A 204 35.34 69.03 28.16
N LEU A 205 35.28 68.51 29.40
CA LEU A 205 34.67 69.00 30.66
C LEU A 205 33.32 68.29 30.98
N THR A 206 33.11 67.63 32.12
CA THR A 206 33.69 67.73 33.48
C THR A 206 33.31 66.51 34.32
N ASP A 207 34.16 66.18 35.30
CA ASP A 207 33.91 65.24 36.40
C ASP A 207 32.56 65.44 37.10
N GLN A 208 31.78 64.35 37.24
CA GLN A 208 30.91 64.13 38.39
C GLN A 208 30.94 62.66 38.80
N VAL A 209 31.10 62.44 40.11
CA VAL A 209 31.08 61.14 40.79
C VAL A 209 29.69 60.51 40.65
N PRO A 210 29.54 59.27 40.15
CA PRO A 210 28.22 58.68 39.96
C PRO A 210 27.63 58.19 41.30
N PHE A 211 26.35 58.49 41.50
CA PHE A 211 25.58 58.12 42.68
C PHE A 211 25.41 56.59 42.79
N PRO A 212 25.19 56.01 43.99
CA PRO A 212 25.00 54.56 44.17
C PRO A 212 23.87 53.96 43.32
N ALA A 213 22.86 54.78 42.97
CA ALA A 213 21.74 54.40 42.12
C ALA A 213 22.15 54.16 40.65
N GLU A 214 23.12 54.92 40.12
CA GLU A 214 23.62 54.73 38.75
C GLU A 214 24.31 53.38 38.57
N ARG A 215 25.17 52.98 39.52
CA ARG A 215 25.81 51.65 39.49
C ARG A 215 24.79 50.51 39.59
N ILE A 216 23.71 50.68 40.36
CA ILE A 216 22.64 49.69 40.47
C ILE A 216 21.86 49.61 39.14
N VAL A 217 21.56 50.76 38.53
CA VAL A 217 20.86 50.84 37.24
C VAL A 217 21.74 50.28 36.12
N GLU A 218 23.04 50.55 36.09
CA GLU A 218 23.99 49.97 35.16
C GLU A 218 24.10 48.45 35.33
N SER A 219 24.19 47.97 36.57
CA SER A 219 24.27 46.54 36.84
C SER A 219 22.95 45.82 36.51
N LEU A 220 21.80 46.45 36.73
CA LEU A 220 20.50 45.94 36.33
C LEU A 220 20.35 45.95 34.80
N THR A 221 20.79 47.02 34.13
CA THR A 221 20.77 47.13 32.67
C THR A 221 21.67 46.07 32.03
N ALA A 222 22.87 45.85 32.58
CA ALA A 222 23.77 44.78 32.15
C ALA A 222 23.16 43.39 32.38
N ALA A 223 22.50 43.17 33.53
CA ALA A 223 21.81 41.90 33.80
C ALA A 223 20.62 41.67 32.84
N ILE A 224 19.86 42.71 32.51
CA ILE A 224 18.77 42.65 31.53
C ILE A 224 19.32 42.42 30.12
N LEU A 225 20.38 43.11 29.71
CA LEU A 225 21.02 42.90 28.42
C LEU A 225 21.60 41.48 28.30
N ASN A 226 22.24 40.96 29.35
CA ASN A 226 22.69 39.57 29.40
C ASN A 226 21.52 38.59 29.34
N LEU A 227 20.38 38.90 29.98
CA LEU A 227 19.18 38.09 29.91
C LEU A 227 18.56 38.11 28.50
N VAL A 228 18.55 39.26 27.83
CA VAL A 228 18.07 39.42 26.45
C VAL A 228 19.01 38.74 25.46
N GLU A 229 20.32 38.85 25.63
CA GLU A 229 21.31 38.11 24.81
C GLU A 229 21.21 36.61 25.05
N LEU A 230 21.07 36.17 26.31
CA LEU A 230 20.81 34.78 26.65
C LEU A 230 19.50 34.31 26.02
N TYR A 231 18.45 35.15 26.05
CA TYR A 231 17.18 34.86 25.40
C TYR A 231 17.33 34.75 23.88
N CYS A 232 18.01 35.69 23.21
CA CYS A 232 18.23 35.68 21.76
C CYS A 232 19.15 34.54 21.29
N SER A 233 20.11 34.13 22.14
CA SER A 233 21.01 33.01 21.85
C SER A 233 20.40 31.64 22.19
N THR A 234 19.33 31.62 22.98
CA THR A 234 18.71 30.38 23.46
C THR A 234 17.30 30.13 22.87
N PHE A 235 16.59 31.18 22.48
CA PHE A 235 15.29 31.14 21.80
C PHE A 235 15.42 31.78 20.42
N ASN A 236 14.57 31.37 19.48
CA ASN A 236 14.58 31.91 18.12
C ASN A 236 13.93 33.31 18.09
N ALA A 237 14.68 34.30 18.58
CA ALA A 237 14.31 35.71 18.49
C ALA A 237 14.58 36.23 17.07
N ASP A 238 13.66 37.02 16.52
CA ASP A 238 13.77 37.69 15.23
C ASP A 238 14.66 38.95 15.28
N PHE A 239 15.29 39.19 16.43
CA PHE A 239 16.26 40.26 16.67
C PHE A 239 17.51 39.70 17.34
N GLN A 240 18.62 40.39 17.16
CA GLN A 240 19.87 40.15 17.89
C GLN A 240 20.27 41.42 18.62
N THR A 241 20.85 41.27 19.82
CA THR A 241 21.45 42.39 20.51
C THR A 241 22.70 42.84 19.74
N ALA A 242 22.84 44.15 19.50
CA ALA A 242 24.08 44.70 18.98
C ALA A 242 25.13 44.66 20.11
N ALA A 243 25.81 43.53 20.29
CA ALA A 243 26.81 43.40 21.34
C ALA A 243 28.10 44.17 20.93
N PRO A 244 28.57 45.14 21.73
CA PRO A 244 29.93 45.65 21.63
C PRO A 244 30.87 44.69 22.38
N GLY A 245 31.87 44.15 21.68
CA GLY A 245 33.00 43.47 22.30
C GLY A 245 32.96 41.95 22.21
N SER A 246 34.08 41.41 21.74
CA SER A 246 34.40 39.98 21.69
C SER A 246 34.02 39.25 22.97
N ARG A 247 33.20 38.19 22.87
CA ARG A 247 33.32 37.09 23.82
C ARG A 247 34.77 36.65 23.79
N GLU A 248 35.46 36.70 24.92
CA GLU A 248 36.67 35.91 25.11
C GLU A 248 36.32 34.48 24.69
N LEU A 249 36.84 34.02 23.55
CA LEU A 249 36.75 32.62 23.19
C LEU A 249 37.49 31.87 24.30
N GLY A 250 36.74 31.23 25.18
CA GLY A 250 37.32 30.20 26.04
C GLY A 250 38.15 29.25 25.17
N THR A 251 39.28 28.79 25.69
CA THR A 251 40.18 27.84 25.01
C THR A 251 39.38 26.72 24.35
N VAL A 252 39.38 26.68 23.02
CA VAL A 252 38.74 25.60 22.26
C VAL A 252 39.54 24.34 22.52
N GLN A 253 38.91 23.34 23.16
CA GLN A 253 39.51 22.04 23.42
C GLN A 253 38.82 20.98 22.58
N GLU A 254 39.60 20.06 22.01
CA GLU A 254 39.06 18.96 21.22
C GLU A 254 38.36 17.93 22.12
N ALA A 255 37.10 17.60 21.81
CA ALA A 255 36.29 16.67 22.60
C ALA A 255 36.92 15.28 22.73
N ARG A 256 37.68 14.83 21.72
CA ARG A 256 38.40 13.54 21.74
C ARG A 256 39.46 13.44 22.85
N LEU A 257 39.93 14.57 23.37
CA LEU A 257 40.93 14.63 24.45
C LEU A 257 40.28 14.70 25.85
N LEU A 258 38.95 14.85 25.92
CA LEU A 258 38.23 14.99 27.19
C LEU A 258 37.84 13.62 27.77
N THR A 259 38.59 13.17 28.76
CA THR A 259 38.33 11.92 29.50
C THR A 259 37.38 12.09 30.69
N CYS A 260 36.89 13.31 30.92
CA CYS A 260 35.94 13.59 32.00
C CYS A 260 34.55 13.00 31.69
N PRO A 261 33.77 12.63 32.73
CA PRO A 261 32.39 12.24 32.55
C PRO A 261 31.52 13.41 32.10
N LEU A 262 30.53 13.16 31.24
CA LEU A 262 29.55 14.18 30.86
C LEU A 262 28.73 14.57 32.08
N SER A 263 28.75 15.85 32.46
CA SER A 263 27.91 16.38 33.52
C SER A 263 27.26 17.72 33.15
N PHE A 264 26.07 17.95 33.69
CA PHE A 264 25.35 19.21 33.59
C PHE A 264 24.47 19.43 34.81
N THR A 265 24.11 20.68 35.08
CA THR A 265 23.20 21.03 36.18
C THR A 265 21.78 21.25 35.66
N VAL A 266 20.82 20.55 36.25
CA VAL A 266 19.39 20.81 36.11
C VAL A 266 19.00 21.85 37.14
N TYR A 267 18.76 23.09 36.69
CA TYR A 267 18.35 24.17 37.57
C TYR A 267 16.85 24.11 37.92
N ALA A 268 15.98 24.35 36.92
CA ALA A 268 14.54 24.43 37.13
C ALA A 268 13.74 24.15 35.85
N THR A 269 12.46 23.80 36.03
CA THR A 269 11.43 23.80 34.97
C THR A 269 10.40 24.88 35.26
N HIS A 270 10.12 25.71 34.26
CA HIS A 270 9.24 26.88 34.39
C HIS A 270 7.87 26.63 33.74
N ARG A 271 6.88 27.46 34.09
CA ARG A 271 5.52 27.48 33.51
C ARG A 271 4.76 26.16 33.69
N ILE A 272 4.84 25.56 34.88
CA ILE A 272 4.04 24.39 35.21
C ILE A 272 2.55 24.78 35.20
N PRO A 273 1.67 24.06 34.48
CA PRO A 273 0.23 24.30 34.51
C PRO A 273 -0.33 24.23 35.93
N ILE A 274 -1.24 25.14 36.28
CA ILE A 274 -1.86 25.16 37.61
C ILE A 274 -2.63 23.86 37.90
N THR A 275 -3.20 23.25 36.85
CA THR A 275 -3.87 21.96 36.93
C THR A 275 -2.90 20.86 37.36
N TRP A 276 -1.67 20.86 36.86
CA TRP A 276 -0.66 19.88 37.27
C TRP A 276 -0.21 20.09 38.70
N ALA A 277 -0.02 21.34 39.12
CA ALA A 277 0.32 21.67 40.50
C ALA A 277 -0.76 21.22 41.51
N ALA A 278 -2.02 21.10 41.07
CA ALA A 278 -3.12 20.61 41.89
C ALA A 278 -3.33 19.08 41.80
N SER A 279 -2.97 18.47 40.67
CA SER A 279 -3.21 17.04 40.41
C SER A 279 -2.03 16.13 40.77
N TYR A 280 -0.82 16.66 40.95
CA TYR A 280 0.39 15.88 41.23
C TYR A 280 1.17 16.43 42.44
N GLU A 281 1.78 15.53 43.23
CA GLU A 281 2.53 15.89 44.45
C GLU A 281 4.04 15.96 44.24
N ASP A 282 4.64 14.93 43.63
CA ASP A 282 6.09 14.81 43.40
C ASP A 282 6.41 14.93 41.92
N PHE A 283 7.42 15.73 41.56
CA PHE A 283 7.93 15.86 40.20
C PHE A 283 9.43 15.50 40.14
N TYR A 284 9.85 14.82 39.08
CA TYR A 284 11.27 14.55 38.82
C TYR A 284 11.55 14.48 37.33
N LEU A 285 12.80 14.71 36.93
CA LEU A 285 13.26 14.52 35.57
C LEU A 285 13.98 13.19 35.42
N SER A 286 13.74 12.51 34.30
CA SER A 286 14.58 11.44 33.79
C SER A 286 15.44 11.98 32.66
N CYS A 287 16.75 11.86 32.78
CA CYS A 287 17.72 12.27 31.77
C CYS A 287 18.36 11.02 31.15
N SER A 288 18.28 10.86 29.83
CA SER A 288 18.90 9.74 29.13
C SER A 288 19.74 10.19 27.95
N LEU A 289 20.78 9.42 27.64
CA LEU A 289 21.64 9.59 26.47
C LEU A 289 21.36 8.47 25.49
N SER A 290 21.17 8.80 24.22
CA SER A 290 20.89 7.81 23.18
C SER A 290 21.63 8.09 21.89
N HIS A 291 21.92 7.02 21.14
CA HIS A 291 22.48 7.04 19.80
C HIS A 291 21.74 6.02 18.94
N GLY A 292 21.14 6.44 17.83
CA GLY A 292 20.41 5.55 16.93
C GLY A 292 19.22 4.84 17.57
N GLY A 293 18.58 5.48 18.57
CA GLY A 293 17.48 4.90 19.35
C GLY A 293 17.90 3.85 20.39
N LYS A 294 19.21 3.66 20.63
CA LYS A 294 19.75 2.83 21.72
C LYS A 294 20.25 3.73 22.85
N GLU A 295 19.89 3.43 24.08
CA GLU A 295 20.44 4.13 25.26
C GLU A 295 21.92 3.79 25.44
N LEU A 296 22.75 4.81 25.65
CA LEU A 296 24.19 4.65 25.87
C LEU A 296 24.50 4.19 27.31
N CYS A 297 23.61 4.51 28.24
CA CYS A 297 23.68 4.13 29.65
C CYS A 297 22.28 4.26 30.28
N SER A 298 22.09 3.68 31.47
CA SER A 298 20.83 3.79 32.21
C SER A 298 20.43 5.26 32.44
N PRO A 299 19.14 5.61 32.32
CA PRO A 299 18.66 6.97 32.60
C PRO A 299 18.96 7.39 34.04
N LEU A 300 19.33 8.66 34.20
CA LEU A 300 19.60 9.27 35.51
C LEU A 300 18.40 10.12 35.93
N LEU A 301 17.96 9.94 37.18
CA LEU A 301 16.81 10.64 37.73
C LEU A 301 17.27 11.79 38.63
N THR A 302 16.57 12.91 38.57
CA THR A 302 16.70 13.95 39.61
C THR A 302 16.01 13.48 40.90
N ARG A 303 16.28 14.19 42.01
CA ARG A 303 15.47 14.12 43.21
C ARG A 303 14.02 14.51 42.89
N LYS A 304 13.08 13.97 43.66
CA LYS A 304 11.70 14.44 43.64
C LYS A 304 11.65 15.86 44.23
N ALA A 305 10.88 16.73 43.59
CA ALA A 305 10.70 18.12 43.96
C ALA A 305 9.24 18.54 43.80
N HIS A 306 8.83 19.58 44.52
CA HIS A 306 7.47 20.10 44.50
C HIS A 306 7.39 21.40 43.68
N VAL A 307 6.18 21.79 43.33
CA VAL A 307 5.94 23.06 42.62
C VAL A 307 6.05 24.22 43.60
N HIS A 308 6.90 25.18 43.27
CA HIS A 308 7.01 26.47 43.95
C HIS A 308 6.18 27.53 43.20
N LYS A 309 5.48 28.36 43.97
CA LYS A 309 4.71 29.51 43.44
C LYS A 309 5.49 30.80 43.67
N TYR A 310 6.04 31.37 42.59
CA TYR A 310 6.60 32.73 42.53
C TYR A 310 5.68 33.60 41.67
N LEU A 311 6.20 34.31 40.64
CA LEU A 311 5.41 35.00 39.61
C LEU A 311 4.64 34.02 38.70
N PHE A 312 5.15 32.80 38.57
CA PHE A 312 4.55 31.66 37.88
C PHE A 312 4.93 30.36 38.61
N HIS A 313 4.27 29.24 38.31
CA HIS A 313 4.60 27.93 38.88
C HIS A 313 5.89 27.37 38.26
N LEU A 314 6.82 26.93 39.10
CA LEU A 314 8.11 26.38 38.69
C LEU A 314 8.58 25.30 39.66
N ILE A 315 9.42 24.38 39.20
CA ILE A 315 10.05 23.35 40.02
C ILE A 315 11.55 23.57 39.99
N ILE A 316 12.21 23.61 41.15
CA ILE A 316 13.65 23.82 41.28
C ILE A 316 14.29 22.49 41.71
N TRP A 317 15.26 22.01 40.94
CA TRP A 317 16.10 20.88 41.33
C TRP A 317 17.48 21.30 41.78
N ASP A 318 18.10 22.28 41.12
CA ASP A 318 19.49 22.70 41.35
C ASP A 318 20.42 21.51 41.61
N GLN A 319 20.38 20.53 40.70
CA GLN A 319 21.05 19.24 40.85
C GLN A 319 21.97 18.97 39.67
N GLN A 320 23.21 18.61 39.98
CA GLN A 320 24.14 18.10 38.98
C GLN A 320 23.81 16.66 38.60
N ILE A 321 23.68 16.41 37.30
CA ILE A 321 23.57 15.09 36.69
C ILE A 321 24.93 14.76 36.09
N CYS A 322 25.47 13.58 36.43
CA CYS A 322 26.77 13.11 35.96
C CYS A 322 26.61 11.71 35.36
N PHE A 323 26.73 11.61 34.04
CA PHE A 323 26.63 10.34 33.33
C PHE A 323 27.92 9.52 33.50
N PRO A 324 27.83 8.19 33.63
CA PRO A 324 28.99 7.31 33.72
C PRO A 324 29.67 7.09 32.35
N VAL A 325 29.60 8.08 31.45
CA VAL A 325 30.12 8.03 30.08
C VAL A 325 31.08 9.21 29.88
N GLN A 326 32.28 8.91 29.41
CA GLN A 326 33.31 9.91 29.13
C GLN A 326 32.98 10.69 27.85
N VAL A 327 33.28 11.99 27.83
CA VAL A 327 32.99 12.86 26.69
C VAL A 327 33.64 12.37 25.40
N ASN A 328 34.88 11.91 25.44
CA ASN A 328 35.60 11.37 24.28
C ASN A 328 35.06 10.04 23.73
N ARG A 329 34.16 9.36 24.47
CA ARG A 329 33.49 8.12 24.04
C ARG A 329 32.10 8.35 23.49
N LEU A 330 31.60 9.59 23.52
CA LEU A 330 30.28 9.92 23.00
C LEU A 330 30.30 9.96 21.47
N PRO A 331 29.43 9.21 20.79
CA PRO A 331 29.20 9.40 19.37
C PRO A 331 28.74 10.83 19.05
N ARG A 332 29.07 11.34 17.87
CA ARG A 332 28.74 12.71 17.46
C ARG A 332 27.23 12.97 17.45
N GLU A 333 26.42 12.00 17.04
CA GLU A 333 24.96 12.12 16.97
C GLU A 333 24.27 11.70 18.27
N THR A 334 24.96 11.82 19.41
CA THR A 334 24.36 11.57 20.72
C THR A 334 23.24 12.59 21.00
N LEU A 335 22.07 12.06 21.35
CA LEU A 335 20.90 12.82 21.75
C LEU A 335 20.73 12.75 23.27
N LEU A 336 20.57 13.91 23.91
CA LEU A 336 20.13 14.04 25.30
C LEU A 336 18.60 14.18 25.30
N SER A 337 17.92 13.25 25.98
CA SER A 337 16.48 13.28 26.21
C SER A 337 16.20 13.55 27.69
N VAL A 338 15.32 14.51 27.96
CA VAL A 338 14.89 14.88 29.32
C VAL A 338 13.37 14.77 29.40
N THR A 339 12.86 13.91 30.27
CA THR A 339 11.43 13.65 30.45
C THR A 339 11.00 14.04 31.86
N LEU A 340 9.97 14.88 31.96
CA LEU A 340 9.33 15.25 33.23
C LEU A 340 8.30 14.20 33.63
N PHE A 341 8.46 13.66 34.82
CA PHE A 341 7.52 12.74 35.46
C PHE A 341 6.87 13.38 36.68
N ALA A 342 5.64 12.98 36.98
CA ALA A 342 4.96 13.37 38.20
C ALA A 342 4.13 12.24 38.82
N VAL A 343 3.91 12.30 40.14
CA VAL A 343 3.14 11.30 40.89
C VAL A 343 1.73 11.86 41.19
N PRO A 344 0.64 11.17 40.80
CA PRO A 344 -0.72 11.66 41.01
C PRO A 344 -1.09 11.77 42.49
N VAL A 345 -1.79 12.84 42.86
CA VAL A 345 -2.34 13.01 44.22
C VAL A 345 -3.56 12.09 44.39
N PRO A 346 -3.65 11.28 45.46
CA PRO A 346 -4.81 10.45 45.72
C PRO A 346 -6.05 11.29 46.09
N PRO A 347 -7.29 10.84 45.77
CA PRO A 347 -8.50 11.53 46.16
C PRO A 347 -8.63 11.63 47.69
N PRO A 348 -9.17 12.74 48.23
CA PRO A 348 -9.38 12.87 49.67
C PRO A 348 -10.41 11.84 50.17
N GLY A 349 -10.01 10.98 51.12
CA GLY A 349 -10.90 10.07 51.85
C GLY A 349 -10.77 8.56 51.58
N SER A 350 -9.85 8.10 50.72
CA SER A 350 -9.68 6.66 50.44
C SER A 350 -8.55 6.01 51.25
N SER A 351 -8.89 5.12 52.18
CA SER A 351 -7.94 4.22 52.85
C SER A 351 -7.80 2.87 52.12
N SER A 352 -6.58 2.31 52.18
CA SER A 352 -6.13 0.93 51.91
C SER A 352 -6.00 0.40 50.47
N ASP A 353 -4.80 -0.15 50.23
CA ASP A 353 -4.26 -1.16 49.28
C ASP A 353 -4.77 -1.34 47.84
N THR A 354 -6.01 -0.98 47.50
CA THR A 354 -6.53 -1.03 46.13
C THR A 354 -5.96 0.06 45.22
N ASN A 355 -5.38 1.12 45.80
CA ASN A 355 -4.86 2.31 45.10
C ASN A 355 -3.37 2.23 44.70
N ARG A 356 -2.66 1.11 44.92
CA ARG A 356 -1.26 0.99 44.44
C ARG A 356 -1.12 1.18 42.92
N GLN A 357 -2.18 0.88 42.15
CA GLN A 357 -2.23 1.12 40.70
C GLN A 357 -2.33 2.61 40.30
N ARG A 358 -2.76 3.52 41.19
CA ARG A 358 -2.85 4.97 40.90
C ARG A 358 -1.61 5.78 41.30
N ARG A 359 -0.61 5.16 41.93
CA ARG A 359 0.68 5.79 42.28
C ARG A 359 1.78 5.52 41.25
N VAL A 360 1.42 5.19 40.01
CA VAL A 360 2.40 5.03 38.93
C VAL A 360 2.78 6.43 38.45
N PRO A 361 4.09 6.77 38.40
CA PRO A 361 4.53 8.06 37.85
C PRO A 361 4.07 8.23 36.40
N GLU A 362 3.49 9.38 36.09
CA GLU A 362 3.03 9.75 34.75
C GLU A 362 4.07 10.64 34.07
N ALA A 363 4.39 10.33 32.81
CA ALA A 363 5.22 11.20 31.98
C ALA A 363 4.38 12.39 31.50
N LEU A 364 4.76 13.60 31.91
CA LEU A 364 4.03 14.82 31.61
C LEU A 364 4.52 15.51 30.32
N GLY A 365 5.79 15.34 29.98
CA GLY A 365 6.38 15.90 28.76
C GLY A 365 7.86 15.56 28.63
N TRP A 366 8.42 15.70 27.43
CA TRP A 366 9.83 15.44 27.18
C TRP A 366 10.40 16.41 26.14
N VAL A 367 11.72 16.49 26.10
CA VAL A 367 12.50 17.26 25.14
C VAL A 367 13.75 16.47 24.78
N THR A 368 14.13 16.50 23.51
CA THR A 368 15.32 15.82 23.00
C THR A 368 16.16 16.82 22.21
N THR A 369 17.47 16.86 22.48
CA THR A 369 18.42 17.73 21.79
C THR A 369 19.71 16.97 21.44
N PRO A 370 20.34 17.26 20.29
CA PRO A 370 21.72 16.86 20.05
C PRO A 370 22.66 17.48 21.09
N LEU A 371 23.63 16.70 21.58
CA LEU A 371 24.68 17.20 22.47
C LEU A 371 25.72 18.05 21.70
N PHE A 372 26.02 17.66 20.47
CA PHE A 372 27.01 18.34 19.63
C PHE A 372 26.31 19.29 18.65
N ASN A 373 26.94 20.45 18.39
CA ASN A 373 26.43 21.43 17.44
C ASN A 373 26.86 21.12 15.99
N PHE A 374 26.24 21.79 15.02
CA PHE A 374 26.54 21.59 13.60
C PHE A 374 27.80 22.33 13.10
N ARG A 375 28.34 23.29 13.87
CA ARG A 375 29.33 24.28 13.38
C ARG A 375 30.79 23.93 13.66
N GLN A 376 31.09 22.95 14.52
CA GLN A 376 32.44 22.73 15.04
C GLN A 376 32.83 21.24 15.02
N ALA A 377 32.98 20.66 13.83
CA ALA A 377 33.42 19.28 13.68
C ALA A 377 34.59 19.16 12.71
N THR A 378 35.64 18.45 13.12
CA THR A 378 36.70 17.94 12.27
C THR A 378 36.32 16.53 11.81
N ASP A 379 36.49 16.25 10.51
CA ASP A 379 36.26 14.89 10.00
C ASP A 379 37.37 13.96 10.52
N PRO A 380 37.04 12.73 10.96
CA PRO A 380 38.06 11.78 11.36
C PRO A 380 38.94 11.40 10.17
N PRO A 381 40.24 11.10 10.41
CA PRO A 381 41.15 10.70 9.35
C PRO A 381 40.64 9.41 8.68
N LYS A 382 40.51 9.43 7.36
CA LYS A 382 40.15 8.23 6.57
C LYS A 382 41.36 7.30 6.53
N THR A 383 41.24 6.08 7.04
CA THR A 383 42.30 5.08 6.89
C THR A 383 42.40 4.66 5.42
N PRO A 384 43.62 4.59 4.84
CA PRO A 384 43.79 4.44 3.39
C PRO A 384 43.47 3.03 2.87
N THR A 385 43.33 2.01 3.73
CA THR A 385 43.16 0.62 3.29
C THR A 385 42.28 -0.19 4.26
N SER A 386 41.19 -0.76 3.76
CA SER A 386 40.51 -1.90 4.38
C SER A 386 40.81 -3.17 3.56
N PRO A 387 41.43 -4.22 4.14
CA PRO A 387 41.72 -5.44 3.40
C PRO A 387 40.44 -6.15 2.99
N ARG A 388 40.39 -6.68 1.76
CA ARG A 388 39.28 -7.48 1.25
C ARG A 388 39.71 -8.93 1.12
N TYR A 389 38.94 -9.84 1.69
CA TYR A 389 39.18 -11.28 1.61
C TYR A 389 37.99 -11.98 0.93
N GLU A 390 38.24 -13.13 0.30
CA GLU A 390 37.18 -13.93 -0.29
C GLU A 390 36.32 -14.59 0.79
N PHE A 391 35.00 -14.61 0.61
CA PHE A 391 34.10 -15.28 1.56
C PHE A 391 34.35 -16.79 1.64
N GLY A 392 34.77 -17.39 0.52
CA GLY A 392 35.07 -18.82 0.40
C GLY A 392 36.32 -19.27 1.19
N SER A 393 37.17 -18.34 1.63
CA SER A 393 38.37 -18.67 2.41
C SER A 393 38.06 -19.00 3.88
N LEU A 394 36.82 -18.78 4.34
CA LEU A 394 36.37 -19.11 5.69
C LEU A 394 35.99 -20.59 5.79
N GLY A 395 36.09 -21.18 6.98
CA GLY A 395 35.62 -22.56 7.20
C GLY A 395 34.11 -22.69 6.94
N GLU A 396 33.63 -23.85 6.49
CA GLU A 396 32.20 -24.05 6.13
C GLU A 396 31.23 -23.70 7.27
N GLU A 397 31.63 -23.98 8.52
CA GLU A 397 30.85 -23.63 9.71
C GLU A 397 30.73 -22.11 9.89
N GLU A 398 31.86 -21.38 9.75
CA GLU A 398 31.87 -19.91 9.83
C GLU A 398 31.06 -19.28 8.69
N GLN A 399 31.16 -19.84 7.49
CA GLN A 399 30.35 -19.42 6.34
C GLN A 399 28.86 -19.62 6.61
N ARG A 400 28.46 -20.78 7.17
CA ARG A 400 27.05 -21.05 7.50
C ARG A 400 26.54 -20.07 8.54
N GLN A 401 27.29 -19.87 9.62
CA GLN A 401 26.93 -18.95 10.69
C GLN A 401 26.85 -17.49 10.24
N LEU A 402 27.79 -17.03 9.40
CA LEU A 402 27.74 -15.69 8.82
C LEU A 402 26.56 -15.54 7.85
N ARG A 403 26.28 -16.56 7.02
CA ARG A 403 25.10 -16.54 6.15
C ARG A 403 23.81 -16.45 6.96
N GLU A 404 23.67 -17.23 8.03
CA GLU A 404 22.53 -17.19 8.96
C GLU A 404 22.35 -15.81 9.60
N ALA A 405 23.45 -15.15 10.00
CA ALA A 405 23.42 -13.80 10.55
C ALA A 405 23.17 -12.69 9.50
N ILE A 406 23.56 -12.91 8.24
CA ILE A 406 23.40 -11.98 7.11
C ILE A 406 22.06 -12.18 6.37
N VAL A 407 21.34 -13.30 6.58
CA VAL A 407 19.97 -13.52 6.04
C VAL A 407 19.17 -12.23 6.24
N PRO A 408 18.42 -11.76 5.23
CA PRO A 408 17.80 -10.43 5.24
C PRO A 408 16.79 -10.25 6.38
N MET A 409 17.32 -9.93 7.56
CA MET A 409 16.60 -9.47 8.75
C MET A 409 16.50 -7.94 8.76
N SER A 410 16.57 -7.28 7.60
CA SER A 410 16.32 -5.84 7.51
C SER A 410 14.81 -5.59 7.62
N PRO A 411 14.37 -4.79 8.61
CA PRO A 411 15.08 -3.66 9.19
C PRO A 411 15.41 -3.85 10.68
N CYS A 412 15.50 -5.10 11.17
CA CYS A 412 15.56 -5.43 12.59
C CYS A 412 16.90 -6.09 12.99
N PRO A 413 18.03 -5.34 12.96
CA PRO A 413 19.31 -5.83 13.49
C PRO A 413 19.27 -6.04 15.01
N ARG A 414 18.17 -5.71 15.70
CA ARG A 414 17.93 -5.97 17.13
C ARG A 414 17.85 -7.46 17.49
N ARG A 415 17.68 -8.36 16.50
CA ARG A 415 17.68 -9.81 16.71
C ARG A 415 19.05 -10.48 16.65
N LEU A 416 20.11 -9.74 16.28
CA LEU A 416 21.48 -10.24 16.37
C LEU A 416 21.86 -10.41 17.85
N THR A 417 22.31 -11.61 18.20
CA THR A 417 22.95 -11.86 19.50
C THR A 417 24.28 -11.12 19.57
N ASP A 418 24.80 -10.86 20.77
CA ASP A 418 26.10 -10.20 20.92
C ASP A 418 27.24 -11.03 20.30
N ALA A 419 27.11 -12.36 20.33
CA ALA A 419 28.02 -13.29 19.65
C ALA A 419 27.98 -13.12 18.12
N ASP A 420 26.79 -12.94 17.54
CA ASP A 420 26.65 -12.70 16.09
C ASP A 420 27.24 -11.35 15.69
N ARG A 421 27.01 -10.30 16.49
CA ARG A 421 27.59 -8.97 16.25
C ARG A 421 29.10 -9.01 16.24
N GLN A 422 29.70 -9.63 17.26
CA GLN A 422 31.14 -9.77 17.37
C GLN A 422 31.69 -10.53 16.15
N ARG A 423 31.07 -11.66 15.80
CA ARG A 423 31.50 -12.47 14.65
C ARG A 423 31.40 -11.69 13.33
N LEU A 424 30.30 -10.97 13.09
CA LEU A 424 30.12 -10.13 11.91
C LEU A 424 31.20 -9.05 11.82
N TRP A 425 31.49 -8.38 12.93
CA TRP A 425 32.50 -7.33 12.97
C TRP A 425 33.92 -7.87 12.75
N ASP A 426 34.28 -8.97 13.40
CA ASP A 426 35.59 -9.61 13.28
C ASP A 426 35.86 -10.10 11.85
N LYS A 427 34.82 -10.56 11.15
CA LYS A 427 34.90 -11.10 9.78
C LYS A 427 34.46 -10.12 8.69
N ARG A 428 34.27 -8.83 9.01
CA ARG A 428 33.76 -7.78 8.10
C ARG A 428 34.44 -7.75 6.72
N CYS A 429 35.75 -7.99 6.69
CA CYS A 429 36.58 -7.99 5.48
C CYS A 429 36.24 -9.11 4.48
N HIS A 430 35.51 -10.15 4.90
CA HIS A 430 35.01 -11.24 4.03
C HIS A 430 33.60 -10.97 3.49
N CYS A 431 32.89 -9.99 4.02
CA CYS A 431 31.47 -9.76 3.72
C CYS A 431 31.22 -8.83 2.52
N HIS A 432 32.26 -8.26 1.91
CA HIS A 432 32.17 -7.32 0.79
C HIS A 432 31.45 -7.90 -0.45
N ALA A 433 31.42 -9.23 -0.61
CA ALA A 433 30.74 -9.90 -1.72
C ALA A 433 29.20 -9.84 -1.64
N SER A 434 28.64 -9.48 -0.47
CA SER A 434 27.19 -9.38 -0.26
C SER A 434 26.80 -7.94 0.10
N PRO A 435 26.29 -7.14 -0.86
CA PRO A 435 25.90 -5.75 -0.60
C PRO A 435 24.91 -5.59 0.56
N GLY A 436 23.99 -6.56 0.72
CA GLY A 436 23.01 -6.60 1.81
C GLY A 436 23.59 -6.83 3.21
N ALA A 437 24.88 -7.16 3.34
CA ALA A 437 25.54 -7.33 4.64
C ALA A 437 25.87 -6.00 5.33
N LEU A 438 25.97 -4.88 4.59
CA LEU A 438 26.45 -3.61 5.14
C LEU A 438 25.60 -3.10 6.32
N PRO A 439 24.26 -3.03 6.25
CA PRO A 439 23.45 -2.60 7.38
C PRO A 439 23.66 -3.46 8.64
N MET A 440 23.88 -4.76 8.46
CA MET A 440 24.14 -5.69 9.56
C MET A 440 25.53 -5.46 10.16
N LEU A 441 26.55 -5.21 9.35
CA LEU A 441 27.90 -4.86 9.80
C LEU A 441 27.92 -3.54 10.57
N LEU A 442 27.28 -2.50 10.05
CA LEU A 442 27.17 -1.20 10.71
C LEU A 442 26.43 -1.31 12.05
N ALA A 443 25.36 -2.10 12.10
CA ALA A 443 24.65 -2.39 13.36
C ALA A 443 25.46 -3.26 14.33
N SER A 444 26.51 -3.94 13.85
CA SER A 444 27.41 -4.78 14.64
C SER A 444 28.70 -4.08 15.05
N ALA A 445 28.86 -2.80 14.70
CA ALA A 445 30.01 -2.00 15.10
C ALA A 445 30.15 -1.99 16.63
N PRO A 446 31.37 -2.21 17.17
CA PRO A 446 31.60 -2.37 18.61
C PRO A 446 31.33 -1.07 19.38
N SER A 447 31.65 0.07 18.75
CA SER A 447 31.42 1.41 19.29
C SER A 447 31.33 2.41 18.13
N TRP A 448 30.66 3.53 18.38
CA TRP A 448 30.61 4.71 17.49
C TRP A 448 31.41 5.88 18.08
N ASP A 449 32.32 5.60 19.01
CA ASP A 449 33.28 6.58 19.50
C ASP A 449 34.31 6.95 18.42
N TRP A 450 35.02 8.05 18.68
CA TRP A 450 36.03 8.60 17.78
C TRP A 450 37.11 7.60 17.36
N GLY A 451 37.47 6.65 18.22
CA GLY A 451 38.51 5.65 17.96
C GLY A 451 38.09 4.62 16.91
N CYS A 452 36.81 4.28 16.84
CA CYS A 452 36.27 3.30 15.89
C CYS A 452 35.86 3.89 14.53
N LEU A 453 35.65 5.21 14.43
CA LEU A 453 35.18 5.85 13.19
C LEU A 453 36.08 5.60 11.97
N PRO A 454 37.43 5.63 12.07
CA PRO A 454 38.28 5.38 10.90
C PRO A 454 38.03 4.02 10.26
N ASP A 455 37.87 2.95 11.05
CA ASP A 455 37.59 1.60 10.55
C ASP A 455 36.20 1.51 9.91
N ILE A 456 35.19 2.14 10.51
CA ILE A 456 33.82 2.20 9.97
C ILE A 456 33.80 2.95 8.65
N TYR A 457 34.48 4.10 8.56
CA TYR A 457 34.47 4.93 7.36
C TYR A 457 35.36 4.35 6.26
N ALA A 458 36.42 3.61 6.60
CA ALA A 458 37.14 2.78 5.64
C ALA A 458 36.27 1.66 5.08
N LEU A 459 35.46 1.00 5.91
CA LEU A 459 34.50 -0.01 5.44
C LEU A 459 33.52 0.59 4.42
N LEU A 460 32.95 1.76 4.70
CA LEU A 460 32.01 2.48 3.81
C LEU A 460 32.66 2.91 2.50
N SER A 461 33.81 3.57 2.56
CA SER A 461 34.50 4.08 1.36
C SER A 461 34.95 2.99 0.40
N HIS A 462 35.23 1.79 0.91
CA HIS A 462 35.57 0.62 0.11
C HIS A 462 34.37 -0.28 -0.16
N TRP A 463 33.14 0.10 0.21
CA TRP A 463 31.96 -0.69 -0.12
C TRP A 463 31.53 -0.43 -1.58
N GLY A 464 31.12 -1.48 -2.29
CA GLY A 464 30.54 -1.31 -3.62
C GLY A 464 29.23 -0.52 -3.54
N SER A 465 28.93 0.30 -4.55
CA SER A 465 27.67 1.05 -4.58
C SER A 465 26.49 0.09 -4.44
N MET A 466 25.62 0.35 -3.45
CA MET A 466 24.38 -0.39 -3.29
C MET A 466 23.34 0.09 -4.30
N SER A 467 22.33 -0.73 -4.57
CA SER A 467 21.14 -0.28 -5.28
C SER A 467 20.45 0.83 -4.47
N HIS A 468 19.79 1.79 -5.13
CA HIS A 468 19.06 2.83 -4.41
C HIS A 468 17.95 2.23 -3.51
N GLN A 469 17.39 1.06 -3.85
CA GLN A 469 16.39 0.33 -3.05
C GLN A 469 16.97 -0.18 -1.72
N ASP A 470 18.18 -0.75 -1.75
CA ASP A 470 18.85 -1.24 -0.55
C ASP A 470 19.39 -0.09 0.31
N ALA A 471 19.86 0.99 -0.34
CA ALA A 471 20.39 2.17 0.34
C ALA A 471 19.36 2.89 1.23
N LEU A 472 18.05 2.76 0.94
CA LEU A 472 16.97 3.28 1.79
C LEU A 472 17.07 2.74 3.24
N GLY A 473 17.54 1.50 3.43
CA GLY A 473 17.69 0.92 4.76
C GLY A 473 18.70 1.66 5.65
N LEU A 474 19.66 2.37 5.05
CA LEU A 474 20.64 3.19 5.79
C LEU A 474 20.06 4.53 6.28
N LEU A 475 18.82 4.86 5.90
CA LEU A 475 18.10 6.03 6.39
C LEU A 475 17.20 5.75 7.60
N HIS A 476 17.16 4.51 8.11
CA HIS A 476 16.46 4.18 9.35
C HIS A 476 17.05 4.91 10.56
N ALA A 477 16.22 5.06 11.61
CA ALA A 477 16.62 5.66 12.88
C ALA A 477 17.85 4.98 13.53
N THR A 478 18.09 3.70 13.23
CA THR A 478 19.23 2.91 13.72
C THR A 478 20.58 3.45 13.25
N PHE A 479 20.62 4.18 12.13
CA PHE A 479 21.83 4.71 11.52
C PHE A 479 21.80 6.25 11.53
N PRO A 480 22.14 6.89 12.67
CA PRO A 480 22.13 8.35 12.80
C PRO A 480 23.38 9.01 12.21
N ASP A 481 24.49 8.26 12.07
CA ASP A 481 25.80 8.77 11.64
C ASP A 481 25.73 9.50 10.28
N GLN A 482 26.37 10.67 10.23
CA GLN A 482 26.28 11.56 9.07
C GLN A 482 27.02 11.03 7.83
N GLU A 483 28.13 10.28 7.95
CA GLU A 483 28.84 9.70 6.80
C GLU A 483 28.08 8.50 6.23
N VAL A 484 27.47 7.67 7.09
CA VAL A 484 26.54 6.62 6.65
C VAL A 484 25.38 7.22 5.85
N ARG A 485 24.71 8.25 6.40
CA ARG A 485 23.58 8.92 5.72
C ARG A 485 24.00 9.63 4.44
N ARG A 486 25.18 10.26 4.43
CA ARG A 486 25.76 10.87 3.23
C ARG A 486 25.99 9.83 2.13
N THR A 487 26.59 8.70 2.48
CA THR A 487 26.83 7.58 1.55
C THR A 487 25.52 7.02 1.01
N ALA A 488 24.52 6.82 1.87
CA ALA A 488 23.19 6.38 1.46
C ALA A 488 22.55 7.34 0.44
N VAL A 489 22.58 8.64 0.72
CA VAL A 489 22.04 9.66 -0.18
C VAL A 489 22.81 9.72 -1.51
N GLN A 490 24.13 9.53 -1.50
CA GLN A 490 24.93 9.45 -2.73
C GLN A 490 24.50 8.28 -3.62
N TRP A 491 24.23 7.10 -3.04
CA TRP A 491 23.72 5.94 -3.80
C TRP A 491 22.29 6.17 -4.30
N ILE A 492 21.45 6.85 -3.51
CA ILE A 492 20.08 7.21 -3.90
C ILE A 492 20.05 8.29 -4.99
N ASP A 493 21.06 9.15 -5.13
CA ASP A 493 21.06 10.25 -6.13
C ASP A 493 20.88 9.76 -7.58
N SER A 494 21.20 8.49 -7.85
CA SER A 494 21.00 7.81 -9.14
C SER A 494 19.53 7.59 -9.52
N ILE A 495 18.59 7.71 -8.58
CA ILE A 495 17.16 7.44 -8.81
C ILE A 495 16.53 8.44 -9.79
N SER A 496 15.67 7.96 -10.70
CA SER A 496 14.90 8.84 -11.59
C SER A 496 13.82 9.64 -10.84
N ASP A 497 13.39 10.80 -11.34
CA ASP A 497 12.35 11.59 -10.68
C ASP A 497 11.00 10.85 -10.59
N THR A 498 10.65 10.07 -11.62
CA THR A 498 9.42 9.26 -11.63
C THR A 498 9.44 8.17 -10.55
N GLU A 499 10.60 7.54 -10.33
CA GLU A 499 10.75 6.53 -9.29
C GLU A 499 10.93 7.14 -7.90
N LEU A 500 11.55 8.32 -7.80
CA LEU A 500 11.64 9.08 -6.55
C LEU A 500 10.27 9.32 -5.92
N LEU A 501 9.25 9.60 -6.73
CA LEU A 501 7.87 9.77 -6.26
C LEU A 501 7.30 8.52 -5.56
N ASP A 502 7.80 7.32 -5.89
CA ASP A 502 7.40 6.08 -5.22
C ASP A 502 8.05 5.88 -3.87
N TYR A 503 9.10 6.63 -3.51
CA TYR A 503 9.76 6.55 -2.21
C TYR A 503 9.71 7.88 -1.44
N LEU A 504 9.18 8.94 -2.06
CA LEU A 504 9.13 10.28 -1.49
C LEU A 504 8.43 10.32 -0.11
N PRO A 505 7.28 9.65 0.13
CA PRO A 505 6.68 9.60 1.47
C PRO A 505 7.64 9.08 2.54
N GLN A 506 8.38 8.00 2.25
CA GLN A 506 9.35 7.39 3.16
C GLN A 506 10.56 8.29 3.39
N LEU A 507 11.06 8.95 2.34
CA LEU A 507 12.15 9.91 2.46
C LEU A 507 11.74 11.14 3.27
N VAL A 508 10.49 11.62 3.15
CA VAL A 508 9.97 12.68 4.01
C VAL A 508 9.86 12.22 5.47
N GLN A 509 9.44 10.99 5.74
CA GLN A 509 9.46 10.46 7.12
C GLN A 509 10.88 10.29 7.65
N ALA A 510 11.83 9.88 6.81
CA ALA A 510 13.24 9.74 7.19
C ALA A 510 13.88 11.07 7.64
N LEU A 511 13.31 12.21 7.23
CA LEU A 511 13.69 13.53 7.75
C LEU A 511 13.48 13.66 9.26
N LYS A 512 12.62 12.86 9.90
CA LYS A 512 12.48 12.86 11.37
C LYS A 512 13.72 12.31 12.07
N TYR A 513 14.49 11.47 11.38
CA TYR A 513 15.67 10.80 11.92
C TYR A 513 16.97 11.57 11.68
N GLU A 514 16.93 12.68 10.95
CA GLU A 514 18.09 13.55 10.80
C GLU A 514 18.43 14.25 12.12
N CYS A 515 19.69 14.22 12.54
CA CYS A 515 20.11 14.89 13.77
C CYS A 515 20.02 16.42 13.64
N TYR A 516 20.34 16.93 12.45
CA TYR A 516 20.41 18.37 12.14
C TYR A 516 19.38 18.77 11.07
N LEU A 517 19.02 20.06 11.04
CA LEU A 517 18.10 20.61 10.04
C LEU A 517 18.75 20.63 8.64
N ASP A 518 20.04 20.96 8.57
CA ASP A 518 20.83 20.83 7.35
C ASP A 518 21.47 19.45 7.32
N SER A 519 21.08 18.62 6.36
CA SER A 519 21.54 17.26 6.21
C SER A 519 21.65 16.85 4.73
N PRO A 520 22.41 15.79 4.40
CA PRO A 520 22.48 15.28 3.03
C PRO A 520 21.11 14.99 2.42
N LEU A 521 20.19 14.40 3.19
CA LEU A 521 18.85 14.05 2.73
C LEU A 521 17.99 15.30 2.46
N VAL A 522 18.05 16.31 3.32
CA VAL A 522 17.34 17.59 3.12
C VAL A 522 17.83 18.26 1.84
N ARG A 523 19.16 18.36 1.66
CA ARG A 523 19.76 18.97 0.46
C ARG A 523 19.36 18.21 -0.82
N PHE A 524 19.36 16.89 -0.77
CA PHE A 524 18.91 16.04 -1.87
C PHE A 524 17.44 16.32 -2.24
N LEU A 525 16.51 16.23 -1.29
CA LEU A 525 15.09 16.46 -1.55
C LEU A 525 14.81 17.87 -2.07
N MET A 526 15.48 18.88 -1.51
CA MET A 526 15.35 20.28 -1.97
C MET A 526 15.89 20.47 -3.39
N LYS A 527 17.06 19.89 -3.71
CA LYS A 527 17.63 19.90 -5.06
C LYS A 527 16.66 19.26 -6.07
N ARG A 528 16.10 18.09 -5.75
CA ARG A 528 15.15 17.37 -6.63
C ARG A 528 13.84 18.14 -6.81
N ALA A 529 13.28 18.69 -5.73
CA ALA A 529 12.09 19.53 -5.81
C ALA A 529 12.34 20.77 -6.70
N ILE A 530 13.48 21.45 -6.53
CA ILE A 530 13.80 22.61 -7.36
C ILE A 530 13.97 22.23 -8.85
N CYS A 531 14.19 20.96 -9.21
CA CYS A 531 14.27 20.56 -10.62
C CYS A 531 12.94 20.12 -11.22
N ASP A 532 12.02 19.52 -10.44
CA ASP A 532 10.80 18.91 -10.96
C ASP A 532 9.50 19.40 -10.28
N LEU A 533 8.48 19.69 -11.09
CA LEU A 533 7.19 20.21 -10.63
C LEU A 533 6.39 19.17 -9.83
N LYS A 534 6.36 17.91 -10.28
CA LYS A 534 5.63 16.83 -9.59
C LYS A 534 6.29 16.55 -8.25
N VAL A 535 7.62 16.47 -8.19
CA VAL A 535 8.38 16.33 -6.93
C VAL A 535 8.09 17.50 -5.99
N THR A 536 8.13 18.75 -6.47
CA THR A 536 7.77 19.92 -5.65
C THR A 536 6.36 19.82 -5.09
N HIS A 537 5.38 19.48 -5.94
CA HIS A 537 3.96 19.40 -5.58
C HIS A 537 3.72 18.36 -4.48
N TYR A 538 4.21 17.14 -4.66
CA TYR A 538 4.02 16.08 -3.67
C TYR A 538 4.82 16.35 -2.39
N PHE A 539 6.04 16.89 -2.50
CA PHE A 539 6.84 17.24 -1.34
C PHE A 539 6.18 18.34 -0.49
N PHE A 540 5.61 19.37 -1.11
CA PHE A 540 4.84 20.41 -0.41
C PHE A 540 3.71 19.81 0.44
N TRP A 541 2.90 18.94 -0.15
CA TRP A 541 1.75 18.37 0.54
C TRP A 541 2.15 17.38 1.66
N LEU A 542 3.20 16.60 1.46
CA LEU A 542 3.74 15.71 2.50
C LEU A 542 4.29 16.52 3.70
N LEU A 543 5.02 17.62 3.44
CA LEU A 543 5.48 18.53 4.50
C LEU A 543 4.29 19.20 5.21
N LYS A 544 3.28 19.65 4.44
CA LYS A 544 2.08 20.30 4.97
C LYS A 544 1.29 19.38 5.90
N ASP A 545 1.14 18.11 5.54
CA ASP A 545 0.51 17.10 6.39
C ASP A 545 1.30 16.88 7.68
N GLY A 546 2.64 16.88 7.59
CA GLY A 546 3.57 16.80 8.72
C GLY A 546 3.52 17.97 9.71
N LEU A 547 2.95 19.13 9.36
CA LEU A 547 2.87 20.28 10.28
C LEU A 547 2.05 20.01 11.55
N LYS A 548 1.19 19.00 11.54
CA LYS A 548 0.39 18.60 12.71
C LYS A 548 1.11 17.59 13.62
N ASP A 549 2.34 17.20 13.28
CA ASP A 549 3.17 16.32 14.10
C ASP A 549 3.58 17.04 15.40
N SER A 550 3.32 16.42 16.55
CA SER A 550 3.58 17.02 17.85
C SER A 550 5.06 17.23 18.16
N GLN A 551 5.95 16.45 17.54
CA GLN A 551 7.38 16.46 17.82
C GLN A 551 8.19 17.15 16.72
N PHE A 552 7.79 16.99 15.46
CA PHE A 552 8.59 17.41 14.29
C PHE A 552 8.00 18.57 13.48
N SER A 553 6.87 19.14 13.92
CA SER A 553 6.18 20.25 13.21
C SER A 553 7.11 21.42 12.86
N ILE A 554 7.96 21.88 13.79
CA ILE A 554 8.89 23.00 13.58
C ILE A 554 9.88 22.69 12.44
N ARG A 555 10.39 21.46 12.35
CA ARG A 555 11.29 21.05 11.27
C ARG A 555 10.60 21.14 9.92
N TYR A 556 9.39 20.58 9.83
CA TYR A 556 8.59 20.66 8.60
C TYR A 556 8.22 22.09 8.23
N GLN A 557 7.98 22.97 9.20
CA GLN A 557 7.72 24.38 8.97
C GLN A 557 8.92 25.08 8.30
N TYR A 558 10.15 24.86 8.78
CA TYR A 558 11.34 25.42 8.15
C TYR A 558 11.56 24.91 6.73
N LEU A 559 11.40 23.61 6.52
CA LEU A 559 11.55 23.01 5.19
C LEU A 559 10.49 23.51 4.22
N LEU A 560 9.23 23.64 4.68
CA LEU A 560 8.14 24.18 3.89
C LEU A 560 8.38 25.65 3.53
N ALA A 561 8.86 26.46 4.48
CA ALA A 561 9.22 27.85 4.21
C ALA A 561 10.32 27.95 3.15
N ALA A 562 11.38 27.15 3.27
CA ALA A 562 12.45 27.11 2.27
C ALA A 562 11.94 26.66 0.90
N LEU A 563 11.04 25.67 0.83
CA LEU A 563 10.44 25.22 -0.42
C LEU A 563 9.62 26.33 -1.07
N LEU A 564 8.79 27.04 -0.29
CA LEU A 564 7.97 28.16 -0.76
C LEU A 564 8.78 29.38 -1.20
N CYS A 565 9.97 29.58 -0.63
CA CYS A 565 10.91 30.59 -1.11
C CYS A 565 11.48 30.25 -2.48
N CYS A 566 11.71 28.97 -2.78
CA CYS A 566 12.38 28.52 -4.00
C CYS A 566 11.43 28.05 -5.12
N CYS A 567 10.14 27.79 -4.83
CA CYS A 567 9.20 27.22 -5.80
C CYS A 567 8.73 28.20 -6.89
N GLY A 568 8.92 29.50 -6.69
CA GLY A 568 8.46 30.56 -7.60
C GLY A 568 7.07 31.10 -7.24
N LYS A 569 6.75 32.30 -7.74
CA LYS A 569 5.50 33.00 -7.40
C LYS A 569 4.25 32.25 -7.86
N GLY A 570 4.18 31.85 -9.14
CA GLY A 570 2.98 31.19 -9.69
C GLY A 570 2.63 29.88 -9.00
N LEU A 571 3.64 29.06 -8.66
CA LEU A 571 3.41 27.79 -7.95
C LEU A 571 3.00 28.01 -6.49
N ARG A 572 3.53 29.04 -5.81
CA ARG A 572 3.09 29.42 -4.46
C ARG A 572 1.62 29.89 -4.45
N GLU A 573 1.23 30.75 -5.37
CA GLU A 573 -0.17 31.19 -5.51
C GLU A 573 -1.11 30.02 -5.89
N GLU A 574 -0.62 29.05 -6.64
CA GLU A 574 -1.34 27.80 -6.89
C GLU A 574 -1.52 26.98 -5.59
N PHE A 575 -0.47 26.81 -4.78
CA PHE A 575 -0.61 26.14 -3.48
C PHE A 575 -1.60 26.85 -2.55
N ASP A 576 -1.62 28.18 -2.53
CA ASP A 576 -2.59 28.95 -1.75
C ASP A 576 -4.02 28.67 -2.20
N ARG A 577 -4.28 28.68 -3.52
CA ARG A 577 -5.58 28.30 -4.10
C ARG A 577 -5.98 26.88 -3.75
N GLN A 578 -5.06 25.91 -3.85
CA GLN A 578 -5.34 24.53 -3.46
C GLN A 578 -5.68 24.40 -1.98
N CYS A 579 -4.94 25.09 -1.10
CA CYS A 579 -5.18 25.07 0.34
C CYS A 579 -6.54 25.66 0.70
N LEU A 580 -6.94 26.75 0.02
CA LEU A 580 -8.26 27.35 0.17
C LEU A 580 -9.36 26.39 -0.28
N LEU A 581 -9.24 25.81 -1.48
CA LEU A 581 -10.21 24.83 -2.00
C LEU A 581 -10.39 23.63 -1.04
N VAL A 582 -9.29 23.03 -0.59
CA VAL A 582 -9.32 21.91 0.37
C VAL A 582 -10.00 22.31 1.68
N SER A 583 -9.76 23.52 2.17
CA SER A 583 -10.37 24.00 3.41
C SER A 583 -11.87 24.23 3.26
N THR A 584 -12.31 24.77 2.12
CA THR A 584 -13.73 24.93 1.78
C THR A 584 -14.42 23.57 1.67
N LEU A 585 -13.82 22.61 0.96
CA LEU A 585 -14.36 21.24 0.84
C LEU A 585 -14.41 20.52 2.19
N ALA A 586 -13.40 20.70 3.04
CA ALA A 586 -13.39 20.11 4.39
C ALA A 586 -14.53 20.66 5.26
N ARG A 587 -14.80 21.97 5.19
CA ARG A 587 -15.93 22.58 5.90
C ARG A 587 -17.26 22.07 5.37
N LEU A 588 -17.43 21.99 4.04
CA LEU A 588 -18.63 21.43 3.42
C LEU A 588 -18.86 19.98 3.84
N ALA A 589 -17.82 19.14 3.79
CA ALA A 589 -17.90 17.75 4.20
C ALA A 589 -18.30 17.60 5.67
N GLN A 590 -17.74 18.45 6.54
CA GLN A 590 -18.09 18.48 7.96
C GLN A 590 -19.56 18.85 8.18
N GLN A 591 -20.06 19.88 7.49
CA GLN A 591 -21.45 20.30 7.57
C GLN A 591 -22.43 19.20 7.12
N VAL A 592 -22.12 18.52 6.02
CA VAL A 592 -22.93 17.40 5.51
C VAL A 592 -22.94 16.21 6.48
N ARG A 593 -21.80 15.93 7.10
CA ARG A 593 -21.66 14.83 8.08
C ARG A 593 -22.45 15.09 9.36
N ASP A 594 -22.40 16.33 9.86
CA ASP A 594 -23.03 16.73 11.12
C ASP A 594 -24.55 16.96 10.97
N ALA A 595 -25.05 17.14 9.75
CA ALA A 595 -26.47 17.28 9.46
C ALA A 595 -27.25 15.96 9.63
N ALA A 596 -28.46 16.06 10.22
CA ALA A 596 -29.39 14.95 10.34
C ALA A 596 -29.80 14.42 8.94
N PRO A 597 -30.04 13.10 8.76
CA PRO A 597 -30.33 12.53 7.43
C PRO A 597 -31.45 13.21 6.65
N SER A 598 -32.49 13.72 7.33
CA SER A 598 -33.62 14.44 6.73
C SER A 598 -33.31 15.89 6.32
N ALA A 599 -32.25 16.48 6.86
CA ALA A 599 -31.81 17.86 6.62
C ALA A 599 -30.50 17.96 5.84
N ARG A 600 -29.96 16.82 5.34
CA ARG A 600 -28.77 16.77 4.48
C ARG A 600 -29.09 17.34 3.10
N GLN A 601 -29.05 18.66 3.00
CA GLN A 601 -28.96 19.41 1.76
C GLN A 601 -27.48 19.76 1.53
N VAL A 602 -27.03 19.84 0.28
CA VAL A 602 -25.66 20.29 -0.03
C VAL A 602 -25.59 21.83 0.05
N GLY A 603 -25.96 22.38 1.21
CA GLY A 603 -26.16 23.82 1.47
C GLY A 603 -24.88 24.68 1.54
N GLY A 604 -23.75 24.19 1.03
CA GLY A 604 -22.48 24.93 0.95
C GLY A 604 -21.82 24.85 -0.43
N LEU A 605 -22.56 24.43 -1.46
CA LEU A 605 -22.09 24.51 -2.85
C LEU A 605 -21.77 25.96 -3.25
N GLU A 606 -22.48 26.93 -2.68
CA GLU A 606 -22.31 28.35 -2.96
C GLU A 606 -20.88 28.83 -2.66
N ASP A 607 -20.28 28.38 -1.55
CA ASP A 607 -18.92 28.74 -1.18
C ASP A 607 -17.89 28.20 -2.17
N VAL A 608 -18.10 26.98 -2.67
CA VAL A 608 -17.22 26.35 -3.66
C VAL A 608 -17.42 26.99 -5.03
N ALA A 609 -18.66 27.33 -5.38
CA ALA A 609 -18.96 28.10 -6.60
C ALA A 609 -18.34 29.50 -6.54
N GLN A 610 -18.40 30.17 -5.39
CA GLN A 610 -17.77 31.46 -5.16
C GLN A 610 -16.24 31.37 -5.28
N PHE A 611 -15.63 30.29 -4.78
CA PHE A 611 -14.20 30.04 -4.95
C PHE A 611 -13.82 30.03 -6.44
N PHE A 612 -14.52 29.27 -7.29
CA PHE A 612 -14.24 29.21 -8.73
C PHE A 612 -14.60 30.51 -9.46
N LYS A 613 -15.63 31.24 -9.03
CA LYS A 613 -15.92 32.59 -9.56
C LYS A 613 -14.79 33.58 -9.26
N ALA A 614 -14.19 33.51 -8.08
CA ALA A 614 -13.13 34.42 -7.65
C ALA A 614 -11.75 34.08 -8.25
N HIS A 615 -11.41 32.79 -8.38
CA HIS A 615 -10.06 32.35 -8.77
C HIS A 615 -9.98 31.78 -10.18
N GLY A 616 -11.11 31.52 -10.85
CA GLY A 616 -11.23 30.99 -12.21
C GLY A 616 -10.89 29.50 -12.34
N SER A 617 -9.71 29.08 -11.88
CA SER A 617 -9.27 27.69 -11.94
C SER A 617 -8.35 27.30 -10.77
N CYS A 618 -8.21 26.01 -10.53
CA CYS A 618 -7.35 25.45 -9.50
C CYS A 618 -6.85 24.07 -9.93
N ARG A 619 -5.60 23.73 -9.62
CA ARG A 619 -5.09 22.36 -9.75
C ARG A 619 -5.54 21.52 -8.56
N LEU A 620 -5.66 20.21 -8.74
CA LEU A 620 -6.03 19.32 -7.64
C LEU A 620 -4.80 18.78 -6.89
N PRO A 621 -4.88 18.61 -5.56
CA PRO A 621 -3.82 17.96 -4.78
C PRO A 621 -3.43 16.56 -5.28
N LEU A 622 -4.37 15.81 -5.88
CA LEU A 622 -4.13 14.47 -6.44
C LEU A 622 -3.02 14.43 -7.50
N SER A 623 -2.94 15.47 -8.35
CA SER A 623 -1.91 15.60 -9.38
C SER A 623 -1.86 17.04 -9.90
N PRO A 624 -0.66 17.63 -10.09
CA PRO A 624 -0.53 18.96 -10.68
C PRO A 624 -0.99 19.04 -12.15
N SER A 625 -1.20 17.90 -12.82
CA SER A 625 -1.75 17.85 -14.18
C SER A 625 -3.27 18.01 -14.25
N LEU A 626 -3.99 17.93 -13.12
CA LEU A 626 -5.45 18.03 -13.08
C LEU A 626 -5.87 19.47 -12.81
N LEU A 627 -6.25 20.21 -13.86
CA LEU A 627 -6.68 21.61 -13.77
C LEU A 627 -8.20 21.73 -13.94
N VAL A 628 -8.87 22.35 -12.96
CA VAL A 628 -10.34 22.41 -12.87
C VAL A 628 -10.87 23.84 -12.77
N LYS A 629 -12.10 24.09 -13.27
CA LYS A 629 -12.77 25.43 -13.27
C LYS A 629 -14.15 25.47 -12.62
N GLY A 630 -14.66 24.34 -12.17
CA GLY A 630 -16.00 24.23 -11.60
C GLY A 630 -16.22 22.86 -10.97
N ILE A 631 -17.34 22.69 -10.29
CA ILE A 631 -17.65 21.45 -9.56
C ILE A 631 -19.15 21.22 -9.45
N ASP A 632 -19.55 19.96 -9.62
CA ASP A 632 -20.84 19.44 -9.19
C ASP A 632 -20.59 18.51 -7.99
N CYS A 633 -21.41 18.63 -6.94
CA CYS A 633 -21.18 17.91 -5.69
C CYS A 633 -22.45 17.19 -5.21
N SER A 634 -22.27 15.94 -4.82
CA SER A 634 -23.23 15.10 -4.10
C SER A 634 -22.52 14.39 -2.94
N TYR A 635 -23.15 13.41 -2.28
CA TYR A 635 -22.53 12.64 -1.21
C TYR A 635 -22.92 11.16 -1.28
N PHE A 636 -22.16 10.29 -0.63
CA PHE A 636 -22.50 8.87 -0.48
C PHE A 636 -23.34 8.65 0.77
N ASN A 637 -24.34 7.77 0.68
CA ASN A 637 -25.17 7.35 1.82
C ASN A 637 -24.50 6.25 2.66
N SER A 638 -23.25 6.47 3.08
CA SER A 638 -22.50 5.56 3.96
C SER A 638 -22.34 6.16 5.37
N ASN A 639 -21.80 5.39 6.32
CA ASN A 639 -21.56 5.87 7.69
C ASN A 639 -20.65 7.11 7.74
N ALA A 640 -19.63 7.18 6.88
CA ALA A 640 -18.69 8.29 6.83
C ALA A 640 -19.20 9.49 5.99
N VAL A 641 -20.29 9.33 5.24
CA VAL A 641 -20.92 10.34 4.37
C VAL A 641 -19.92 11.15 3.53
N PRO A 642 -18.98 10.52 2.80
CA PRO A 642 -17.99 11.25 2.02
C PRO A 642 -18.62 12.01 0.86
N LEU A 643 -18.01 13.13 0.47
CA LEU A 643 -18.47 13.92 -0.66
C LEU A 643 -18.08 13.24 -1.97
N LYS A 644 -19.01 13.24 -2.93
CA LYS A 644 -18.82 12.80 -4.30
C LYS A 644 -18.75 14.05 -5.18
N LEU A 645 -17.57 14.32 -5.71
CA LEU A 645 -17.23 15.53 -6.45
C LEU A 645 -17.04 15.19 -7.94
N SER A 646 -17.63 15.99 -8.82
CA SER A 646 -17.36 15.96 -10.25
C SER A 646 -16.85 17.32 -10.67
N PHE A 647 -15.53 17.44 -10.84
CA PHE A 647 -14.91 18.69 -11.26
C PHE A 647 -14.98 18.85 -12.78
N GLN A 648 -15.28 20.06 -13.22
CA GLN A 648 -15.28 20.44 -14.63
C GLN A 648 -13.84 20.69 -15.07
N ASN A 649 -13.41 19.97 -16.11
CA ASN A 649 -12.08 20.11 -16.68
C ASN A 649 -11.92 21.49 -17.33
N VAL A 650 -10.76 22.13 -17.14
CA VAL A 650 -10.46 23.37 -17.89
C VAL A 650 -10.32 23.09 -19.37
N ASP A 651 -9.68 21.98 -19.72
CA ASP A 651 -9.50 21.53 -21.09
C ASP A 651 -10.83 21.00 -21.65
N PRO A 652 -11.39 21.62 -22.70
CA PRO A 652 -12.68 21.20 -23.28
C PRO A 652 -12.63 19.82 -23.94
N LEU A 653 -11.43 19.29 -24.25
CA LEU A 653 -11.26 17.92 -24.78
C LEU A 653 -11.20 16.86 -23.67
N GLY A 654 -11.10 17.29 -22.40
CA GLY A 654 -11.06 16.42 -21.23
C GLY A 654 -12.43 16.12 -20.64
N GLU A 655 -12.57 14.93 -20.07
CA GLU A 655 -13.75 14.55 -19.28
C GLU A 655 -13.73 15.19 -17.89
N ASN A 656 -14.91 15.26 -17.26
CA ASN A 656 -15.04 15.69 -15.87
C ASN A 656 -14.27 14.76 -14.94
N ILE A 657 -13.52 15.35 -14.00
CA ILE A 657 -12.67 14.64 -13.06
C ILE A 657 -13.50 14.28 -11.83
N ARG A 658 -13.72 12.98 -11.60
CA ARG A 658 -14.52 12.47 -10.48
C ARG A 658 -13.64 12.10 -9.29
N VAL A 659 -13.95 12.68 -8.13
CA VAL A 659 -13.17 12.57 -6.89
C VAL A 659 -14.10 12.31 -5.72
N ILE A 660 -13.67 11.44 -4.80
CA ILE A 660 -14.27 11.26 -3.49
C ILE A 660 -13.46 12.09 -2.49
N PHE A 661 -14.10 12.99 -1.76
CA PHE A 661 -13.46 13.74 -0.68
C PHE A 661 -13.93 13.17 0.67
N LYS A 662 -13.00 12.53 1.39
CA LYS A 662 -13.24 11.95 2.71
C LYS A 662 -12.79 12.94 3.79
N CYS A 663 -13.62 13.12 4.82
CA CYS A 663 -13.34 13.93 5.99
C CYS A 663 -13.77 13.16 7.24
N GLY A 664 -12.85 12.95 8.19
CA GLY A 664 -12.98 12.06 9.33
C GLY A 664 -12.05 10.85 9.29
N ASP A 665 -11.60 10.45 8.09
CA ASP A 665 -10.77 9.25 7.88
C ASP A 665 -9.31 9.63 7.59
N ASP A 666 -8.37 8.85 8.12
CA ASP A 666 -6.95 9.03 7.88
C ASP A 666 -6.48 8.32 6.60
N LEU A 667 -6.41 9.06 5.50
CA LEU A 667 -6.02 8.51 4.19
C LEU A 667 -4.53 8.22 4.03
N ARG A 668 -3.69 8.48 5.05
CA ARG A 668 -2.25 8.16 4.97
C ARG A 668 -2.04 6.66 4.82
N GLN A 669 -2.92 5.86 5.42
CA GLN A 669 -2.91 4.41 5.30
C GLN A 669 -3.27 3.95 3.89
N ASP A 670 -4.39 4.41 3.33
CA ASP A 670 -4.77 4.11 1.93
C ASP A 670 -3.67 4.51 0.95
N MET A 671 -3.06 5.69 1.16
CA MET A 671 -1.97 6.18 0.33
C MET A 671 -0.75 5.25 0.40
N LEU A 672 -0.37 4.80 1.60
CA LEU A 672 0.73 3.84 1.80
C LEU A 672 0.42 2.48 1.17
N THR A 673 -0.79 1.95 1.35
CA THR A 673 -1.20 0.67 0.75
C THR A 673 -1.17 0.73 -0.78
N LEU A 674 -1.74 1.77 -1.39
CA LEU A 674 -1.73 1.95 -2.84
C LEU A 674 -0.32 2.16 -3.40
N GLN A 675 0.55 2.85 -2.65
CA GLN A 675 1.97 2.98 -2.98
C GLN A 675 2.66 1.61 -2.99
N MET A 676 2.45 0.77 -1.97
CA MET A 676 3.02 -0.60 -1.94
C MET A 676 2.50 -1.45 -3.10
N ILE A 677 1.20 -1.38 -3.41
CA ILE A 677 0.61 -2.09 -4.57
C ILE A 677 1.22 -1.59 -5.89
N ARG A 678 1.48 -0.29 -6.02
CA ARG A 678 2.15 0.29 -7.19
C ARG A 678 3.57 -0.24 -7.37
N ILE A 679 4.32 -0.36 -6.28
CA ILE A 679 5.67 -0.95 -6.29
C ILE A 679 5.60 -2.45 -6.66
N MET A 680 4.65 -3.21 -6.09
CA MET A 680 4.42 -4.61 -6.48
C MET A 680 4.13 -4.74 -7.98
N ASN A 681 3.25 -3.90 -8.52
CA ASN A 681 2.92 -3.89 -9.94
C ASN A 681 4.13 -3.54 -10.80
N LYS A 682 5.00 -2.61 -10.38
CA LYS A 682 6.25 -2.30 -11.09
C LYS A 682 7.19 -3.50 -11.13
N ILE A 683 7.37 -4.19 -10.00
CA ILE A 683 8.20 -5.41 -9.93
C ILE A 683 7.65 -6.48 -10.88
N TRP A 684 6.33 -6.75 -10.85
CA TRP A 684 5.74 -7.75 -11.75
C TRP A 684 5.93 -7.38 -13.23
N VAL A 685 5.69 -6.12 -13.61
CA VAL A 685 5.85 -5.66 -14.99
C VAL A 685 7.32 -5.73 -15.46
N GLN A 686 8.28 -5.41 -14.58
CA GLN A 686 9.71 -5.53 -14.87
C GLN A 686 10.12 -6.97 -15.20
N GLU A 687 9.49 -7.94 -14.55
CA GLU A 687 9.68 -9.38 -14.77
C GLU A 687 8.79 -9.95 -15.90
N GLY A 688 8.11 -9.09 -16.66
CA GLY A 688 7.26 -9.48 -17.79
C GLY A 688 5.87 -9.99 -17.40
N LEU A 689 5.45 -9.81 -16.15
CA LEU A 689 4.16 -10.25 -15.62
C LEU A 689 3.20 -9.06 -15.39
N ASP A 690 2.30 -8.78 -16.33
CA ASP A 690 1.25 -7.76 -16.12
C ASP A 690 0.02 -8.35 -15.44
N MET A 691 -0.06 -8.15 -14.12
CA MET A 691 -1.19 -8.59 -13.29
C MET A 691 -2.47 -7.77 -13.48
N ARG A 692 -2.54 -6.85 -14.45
CA ARG A 692 -3.74 -6.05 -14.77
C ARG A 692 -4.30 -5.28 -13.56
N MET A 693 -3.43 -4.87 -12.62
CA MET A 693 -3.84 -4.13 -11.43
C MET A 693 -4.47 -2.77 -11.77
N VAL A 694 -5.60 -2.44 -11.13
CA VAL A 694 -6.16 -1.08 -11.14
C VAL A 694 -5.61 -0.33 -9.92
N ILE A 695 -4.85 0.73 -10.16
CA ILE A 695 -4.22 1.53 -9.11
C ILE A 695 -4.70 2.97 -9.28
N PHE A 696 -5.53 3.43 -8.35
CA PHE A 696 -6.13 4.75 -8.38
C PHE A 696 -5.37 5.73 -7.48
N ARG A 697 -5.48 7.03 -7.75
CA ARG A 697 -4.85 8.06 -6.94
C ARG A 697 -5.60 8.23 -5.61
N CYS A 698 -4.86 8.16 -4.52
CA CYS A 698 -5.33 8.52 -3.19
C CYS A 698 -4.30 9.47 -2.58
N PHE A 699 -4.76 10.56 -1.96
CA PHE A 699 -3.85 11.55 -1.43
C PHE A 699 -4.40 12.24 -0.18
N SER A 700 -3.62 12.19 0.90
CA SER A 700 -3.91 12.92 2.15
C SER A 700 -3.69 14.42 1.94
N THR A 701 -4.65 15.24 2.37
CA THR A 701 -4.56 16.71 2.29
C THR A 701 -4.48 17.36 3.68
N GLY A 702 -4.21 16.54 4.70
CA GLY A 702 -4.13 16.90 6.10
C GLY A 702 -4.73 15.81 7.00
N ARG A 703 -4.36 15.82 8.29
CA ARG A 703 -4.91 14.91 9.31
C ARG A 703 -6.42 14.70 9.20
N GLY A 704 -6.83 13.45 8.98
CA GLY A 704 -8.23 13.01 8.92
C GLY A 704 -8.99 13.48 7.67
N ARG A 705 -8.33 13.84 6.58
CA ARG A 705 -8.99 14.25 5.34
C ARG A 705 -8.16 14.02 4.08
N GLY A 706 -8.82 13.80 2.95
CA GLY A 706 -8.14 13.75 1.66
C GLY A 706 -9.04 13.39 0.50
N MET A 707 -8.39 13.13 -0.64
CA MET A 707 -9.04 12.90 -1.93
C MET A 707 -8.71 11.51 -2.45
N VAL A 708 -9.71 10.86 -3.05
CA VAL A 708 -9.58 9.57 -3.71
C VAL A 708 -10.17 9.67 -5.11
N GLU A 709 -9.44 9.22 -6.12
CA GLU A 709 -9.90 9.14 -7.50
C GLU A 709 -11.05 8.14 -7.63
N MET A 710 -12.12 8.53 -8.33
CA MET A 710 -13.25 7.65 -8.60
C MET A 710 -13.03 6.92 -9.94
N ILE A 711 -12.93 5.60 -9.88
CA ILE A 711 -12.77 4.77 -11.07
C ILE A 711 -14.08 4.68 -11.86
N PRO A 712 -14.08 5.03 -13.16
CA PRO A 712 -15.26 4.93 -14.02
C PRO A 712 -15.58 3.47 -14.36
N ASN A 713 -16.86 3.21 -14.70
CA ASN A 713 -17.35 1.92 -15.19
C ASN A 713 -17.03 0.75 -14.27
N ALA A 714 -17.05 1.00 -12.96
CA ALA A 714 -16.80 0.01 -11.93
C ALA A 714 -17.97 -0.04 -10.95
N GLU A 715 -18.31 -1.24 -10.48
CA GLU A 715 -19.35 -1.48 -9.49
C GLU A 715 -18.84 -2.38 -8.37
N THR A 716 -19.39 -2.24 -7.16
CA THR A 716 -19.02 -3.11 -6.03
C THR A 716 -19.56 -4.52 -6.23
N LEU A 717 -18.84 -5.54 -5.76
CA LEU A 717 -19.32 -6.93 -5.83
C LEU A 717 -20.67 -7.09 -5.14
N ARG A 718 -20.91 -6.36 -4.03
CA ARG A 718 -22.22 -6.34 -3.37
C ARG A 718 -23.32 -5.91 -4.35
N LYS A 719 -23.15 -4.81 -5.07
CA LYS A 719 -24.17 -4.30 -5.99
C LYS A 719 -24.48 -5.34 -7.07
N ILE A 720 -23.46 -6.00 -7.61
CA ILE A 720 -23.59 -7.06 -8.61
C ILE A 720 -24.33 -8.27 -8.03
N GLN A 721 -23.91 -8.76 -6.86
CA GLN A 721 -24.51 -9.94 -6.22
C GLN A 721 -25.97 -9.70 -5.81
N VAL A 722 -26.31 -8.50 -5.36
CA VAL A 722 -27.68 -8.14 -4.94
C VAL A 722 -28.65 -8.10 -6.12
N GLU A 723 -28.20 -7.94 -7.38
CA GLU A 723 -29.06 -8.11 -8.57
C GLU A 723 -29.70 -9.52 -8.60
N HIS A 724 -29.04 -10.53 -8.02
CA HIS A 724 -29.55 -11.89 -7.89
C HIS A 724 -30.24 -12.17 -6.53
N GLY A 725 -30.57 -11.13 -5.77
CA GLY A 725 -31.23 -11.16 -4.46
C GLY A 725 -30.26 -11.08 -3.27
N VAL A 726 -30.80 -10.97 -2.04
CA VAL A 726 -30.02 -10.81 -0.79
C VAL A 726 -29.04 -11.97 -0.54
N THR A 727 -29.37 -13.16 -1.04
CA THR A 727 -28.53 -14.37 -0.98
C THR A 727 -27.63 -14.55 -2.20
N GLY A 728 -27.54 -13.56 -3.09
CA GLY A 728 -26.73 -13.62 -4.30
C GLY A 728 -25.25 -13.91 -4.05
N SER A 729 -24.71 -13.51 -2.89
CA SER A 729 -23.35 -13.84 -2.45
C SER A 729 -23.08 -15.34 -2.22
N PHE A 730 -24.13 -16.18 -2.21
CA PHE A 730 -24.01 -17.64 -2.15
C PHE A 730 -24.24 -18.32 -3.50
N LYS A 731 -24.58 -17.57 -4.55
CA LYS A 731 -24.75 -18.08 -5.91
C LYS A 731 -23.42 -17.98 -6.66
N ASP A 732 -23.17 -18.91 -7.57
CA ASP A 732 -21.89 -19.00 -8.28
C ASP A 732 -21.89 -18.21 -9.61
N ARG A 733 -23.06 -17.94 -10.20
CA ARG A 733 -23.19 -17.24 -11.49
C ARG A 733 -23.18 -15.70 -11.52
N PRO A 734 -23.46 -14.94 -10.43
CA PRO A 734 -23.69 -13.50 -10.53
C PRO A 734 -22.61 -12.70 -11.26
N LEU A 735 -21.33 -13.02 -11.02
CA LEU A 735 -20.21 -12.32 -11.65
C LEU A 735 -20.07 -12.68 -13.14
N ALA A 736 -20.23 -13.95 -13.50
CA ALA A 736 -20.18 -14.40 -14.88
C ALA A 736 -21.31 -13.77 -15.70
N ASP A 737 -22.54 -13.78 -15.17
CA ASP A 737 -23.71 -13.15 -15.81
C ASP A 737 -23.48 -11.64 -16.03
N TRP A 738 -22.89 -10.96 -15.04
CA TRP A 738 -22.60 -9.53 -15.13
C TRP A 738 -21.51 -9.21 -16.16
N LEU A 739 -20.45 -10.02 -16.23
CA LEU A 739 -19.39 -9.88 -17.25
C LEU A 739 -19.95 -10.13 -18.66
N GLN A 740 -20.75 -11.18 -18.84
CA GLN A 740 -21.38 -11.51 -20.11
C GLN A 740 -22.36 -10.42 -20.57
N LYS A 741 -23.10 -9.81 -19.64
CA LYS A 741 -24.01 -8.69 -19.91
C LYS A 741 -23.29 -7.46 -20.47
N HIS A 742 -22.08 -7.18 -20.01
CA HIS A 742 -21.30 -6.00 -20.45
C HIS A 742 -20.36 -6.30 -21.62
N ASN A 743 -20.08 -7.58 -21.89
CA ASN A 743 -19.20 -8.03 -22.97
C ASN A 743 -19.95 -9.12 -23.76
N PRO A 744 -20.88 -8.73 -24.66
CA PRO A 744 -21.78 -9.68 -25.31
C PRO A 744 -21.10 -10.51 -26.42
N LYS A 745 -19.99 -10.01 -26.99
CA LYS A 745 -19.21 -10.78 -27.98
C LYS A 745 -18.28 -11.76 -27.27
N GLU A 746 -18.06 -12.91 -27.87
CA GLU A 746 -17.21 -13.98 -27.33
C GLU A 746 -15.78 -13.47 -27.06
N ASP A 747 -15.13 -12.83 -28.04
CA ASP A 747 -13.78 -12.27 -27.88
C ASP A 747 -13.69 -11.23 -26.75
N GLU A 748 -14.71 -10.37 -26.62
CA GLU A 748 -14.77 -9.33 -25.57
C GLU A 748 -14.96 -9.97 -24.20
N TYR A 749 -15.80 -11.00 -24.10
CA TYR A 749 -16.02 -11.75 -22.87
C TYR A 749 -14.77 -12.52 -22.45
N GLU A 750 -14.09 -13.20 -23.38
CA GLU A 750 -12.84 -13.91 -23.10
C GLU A 750 -11.76 -12.96 -22.59
N LYS A 751 -11.61 -11.78 -23.23
CA LYS A 751 -10.70 -10.72 -22.77
C LYS A 751 -11.07 -10.21 -21.38
N ALA A 752 -12.36 -10.05 -21.08
CA ALA A 752 -12.83 -9.64 -19.75
C ALA A 752 -12.55 -10.72 -18.68
N VAL A 753 -12.76 -12.00 -18.99
CA VAL A 753 -12.42 -13.13 -18.11
C VAL A 753 -10.91 -13.21 -17.89
N GLU A 754 -10.10 -13.01 -18.92
CA GLU A 754 -8.64 -12.95 -18.78
C GLU A 754 -8.22 -11.81 -17.85
N ASN A 755 -8.70 -10.58 -18.10
CA ASN A 755 -8.44 -9.44 -17.21
C ASN A 755 -8.85 -9.74 -15.76
N PHE A 756 -9.97 -10.43 -15.56
CA PHE A 756 -10.43 -10.87 -14.24
C PHE A 756 -9.46 -11.85 -13.59
N ILE A 757 -8.98 -12.87 -14.30
CA ILE A 757 -8.03 -13.86 -13.79
C ILE A 757 -6.74 -13.18 -13.29
N TYR A 758 -6.13 -12.32 -14.11
CA TYR A 758 -4.87 -11.63 -13.76
C TYR A 758 -5.06 -10.65 -12.60
N SER A 759 -6.07 -9.78 -12.67
CA SER A 759 -6.32 -8.78 -11.63
C SER A 759 -6.77 -9.40 -10.31
N CYS A 760 -7.53 -10.49 -10.35
CA CYS A 760 -7.88 -11.27 -9.17
C CYS A 760 -6.63 -11.89 -8.53
N ALA A 761 -5.75 -12.52 -9.31
CA ALA A 761 -4.52 -13.12 -8.80
C ALA A 761 -3.62 -12.07 -8.14
N GLY A 762 -3.45 -10.90 -8.78
CA GLY A 762 -2.64 -9.80 -8.22
C GLY A 762 -3.23 -9.24 -6.93
N CYS A 763 -4.55 -9.09 -6.85
CA CYS A 763 -5.25 -8.69 -5.63
C CYS A 763 -5.12 -9.72 -4.50
N CYS A 764 -5.23 -11.02 -4.79
CA CYS A 764 -5.04 -12.09 -3.80
C CYS A 764 -3.63 -12.02 -3.18
N VAL A 765 -2.60 -11.86 -4.00
CA VAL A 765 -1.21 -11.74 -3.53
C VAL A 765 -1.02 -10.46 -2.72
N ALA A 766 -1.42 -9.29 -3.25
CA ALA A 766 -1.20 -8.00 -2.60
C ALA A 766 -1.93 -7.89 -1.25
N THR A 767 -3.20 -8.33 -1.19
CA THR A 767 -4.01 -8.27 0.03
C THR A 767 -3.52 -9.23 1.12
N TYR A 768 -2.97 -10.38 0.72
CA TYR A 768 -2.33 -11.31 1.65
C TYR A 768 -1.02 -10.76 2.20
N VAL A 769 -0.10 -10.32 1.34
CA VAL A 769 1.23 -9.83 1.74
C VAL A 769 1.12 -8.61 2.67
N LEU A 770 0.22 -7.67 2.34
CA LEU A 770 0.01 -6.46 3.15
C LEU A 770 -0.96 -6.67 4.32
N GLY A 771 -1.57 -7.85 4.45
CA GLY A 771 -2.51 -8.16 5.53
C GLY A 771 -3.72 -7.24 5.58
N ILE A 772 -4.26 -6.88 4.42
CA ILE A 772 -5.41 -5.98 4.29
C ILE A 772 -6.62 -6.66 4.95
N CYS A 773 -7.21 -6.02 5.96
CA CYS A 773 -8.36 -6.54 6.72
C CYS A 773 -9.68 -5.87 6.30
N ASP A 774 -10.79 -6.24 6.93
CA ASP A 774 -12.14 -5.72 6.65
C ASP A 774 -12.58 -5.92 5.19
N ARG A 775 -12.28 -7.11 4.68
CA ARG A 775 -12.51 -7.46 3.28
C ARG A 775 -13.93 -8.02 3.11
N HIS A 776 -14.85 -7.16 2.70
CA HIS A 776 -16.22 -7.51 2.36
C HIS A 776 -16.55 -7.13 0.91
N ASN A 777 -17.68 -7.61 0.41
CA ASN A 777 -18.11 -7.42 -0.99
C ASN A 777 -18.40 -5.96 -1.39
N ASP A 778 -18.59 -5.03 -0.44
CA ASP A 778 -18.58 -3.58 -0.74
C ASP A 778 -17.18 -3.00 -1.01
N ASN A 779 -16.11 -3.61 -0.49
CA ASN A 779 -14.73 -3.13 -0.62
C ASN A 779 -13.99 -3.77 -1.81
N ILE A 780 -14.71 -4.55 -2.63
CA ILE A 780 -14.17 -5.14 -3.86
C ILE A 780 -15.02 -4.63 -5.00
N MET A 781 -14.35 -4.10 -6.02
CA MET A 781 -14.97 -3.54 -7.22
C MET A 781 -14.54 -4.30 -8.47
N LEU A 782 -15.43 -4.32 -9.46
CA LEU A 782 -15.21 -4.93 -10.76
C LEU A 782 -15.52 -3.90 -11.86
N LYS A 783 -14.56 -3.68 -12.77
CA LYS A 783 -14.77 -2.88 -13.99
C LYS A 783 -15.54 -3.69 -15.03
N THR A 784 -16.30 -3.02 -15.90
CA THR A 784 -16.99 -3.67 -17.04
C THR A 784 -16.02 -4.43 -17.96
N THR A 785 -14.76 -4.00 -18.03
CA THR A 785 -13.69 -4.66 -18.77
C THR A 785 -13.07 -5.88 -18.07
N GLY A 786 -13.65 -6.33 -16.95
CA GLY A 786 -13.23 -7.52 -16.20
C GLY A 786 -12.17 -7.27 -15.12
N HIS A 787 -11.65 -6.06 -14.97
CA HIS A 787 -10.60 -5.78 -13.99
C HIS A 787 -11.16 -5.68 -12.56
N MET A 788 -10.71 -6.57 -11.67
CA MET A 788 -11.04 -6.57 -10.24
C MET A 788 -10.03 -5.74 -9.45
N PHE A 789 -10.49 -5.01 -8.44
CA PHE A 789 -9.62 -4.28 -7.52
C PHE A 789 -10.27 -4.07 -6.15
N HIS A 790 -9.43 -3.87 -5.13
CA HIS A 790 -9.87 -3.56 -3.78
C HIS A 790 -9.89 -2.04 -3.56
N ILE A 791 -10.79 -1.59 -2.69
CA ILE A 791 -10.89 -0.22 -2.19
C ILE A 791 -10.99 -0.22 -0.66
N ASP A 792 -10.81 0.95 -0.06
CA ASP A 792 -10.91 1.19 1.37
C ASP A 792 -9.93 0.33 2.21
N PHE A 793 -8.70 0.82 2.34
CA PHE A 793 -7.61 0.09 2.98
C PHE A 793 -7.44 0.45 4.46
N GLY A 794 -8.52 0.88 5.12
CA GLY A 794 -8.52 1.40 6.49
C GLY A 794 -8.00 0.45 7.57
N ARG A 795 -7.72 -0.84 7.27
CA ARG A 795 -6.97 -1.76 8.16
C ARG A 795 -5.99 -2.64 7.37
N PHE A 796 -4.73 -2.72 7.80
CA PHE A 796 -3.68 -3.53 7.17
C PHE A 796 -2.73 -4.16 8.22
N LEU A 797 -1.76 -4.97 7.77
CA LEU A 797 -0.77 -5.68 8.61
C LEU A 797 -1.38 -6.68 9.61
N GLY A 798 -2.57 -7.22 9.31
CA GLY A 798 -3.19 -8.26 10.13
C GLY A 798 -3.93 -7.75 11.38
N HIS A 799 -4.06 -6.43 11.53
CA HIS A 799 -4.91 -5.77 12.54
C HIS A 799 -6.41 -5.95 12.26
N ALA A 800 -6.86 -7.21 12.31
CA ALA A 800 -8.23 -7.61 12.02
C ALA A 800 -9.20 -7.15 13.11
N GLN A 801 -10.44 -6.81 12.73
CA GLN A 801 -11.48 -6.50 13.69
C GLN A 801 -11.83 -7.75 14.52
N MET A 802 -11.84 -7.60 15.84
CA MET A 802 -12.22 -8.65 16.78
C MET A 802 -13.71 -8.53 17.10
N PHE A 803 -14.43 -9.66 17.11
CA PHE A 803 -15.78 -9.74 17.68
C PHE A 803 -15.72 -10.69 18.88
N GLY A 804 -15.67 -10.11 20.10
CA GLY A 804 -15.22 -10.83 21.29
C GLY A 804 -13.75 -11.26 21.16
N ASN A 805 -13.41 -12.49 21.56
CA ASN A 805 -12.05 -13.05 21.46
C ASN A 805 -11.76 -13.73 20.10
N ILE A 806 -12.60 -13.51 19.09
CA ILE A 806 -12.54 -14.20 17.80
C ILE A 806 -12.29 -13.19 16.67
N LYS A 807 -11.28 -13.46 15.82
CA LYS A 807 -11.01 -12.69 14.60
C LYS A 807 -12.17 -12.82 13.61
N ARG A 808 -12.68 -11.68 13.13
CA ARG A 808 -13.76 -11.60 12.12
C ARG A 808 -13.31 -12.10 10.75
N ASP A 809 -12.09 -11.73 10.34
CA ASP A 809 -11.45 -12.21 9.11
C ASP A 809 -10.64 -13.48 9.38
N ARG A 810 -11.17 -14.64 8.96
CA ARG A 810 -10.52 -15.95 9.15
C ARG A 810 -9.86 -16.51 7.90
N ALA A 811 -10.27 -16.03 6.72
CA ALA A 811 -9.66 -16.44 5.45
C ALA A 811 -8.35 -15.65 5.22
N PRO A 812 -7.30 -16.26 4.67
CA PRO A 812 -6.06 -15.57 4.31
C PRO A 812 -6.29 -14.35 3.41
N PHE A 813 -7.08 -14.54 2.35
CA PHE A 813 -7.60 -13.50 1.47
C PHE A 813 -9.02 -13.85 1.00
N VAL A 814 -9.69 -12.90 0.34
CA VAL A 814 -11.04 -13.13 -0.18
C VAL A 814 -10.94 -13.82 -1.54
N PHE A 815 -11.50 -15.03 -1.61
CA PHE A 815 -11.65 -15.78 -2.85
C PHE A 815 -12.93 -16.62 -2.76
N THR A 816 -13.97 -16.19 -3.49
CA THR A 816 -15.33 -16.75 -3.37
C THR A 816 -15.67 -17.70 -4.52
N SER A 817 -16.76 -18.45 -4.37
CA SER A 817 -17.13 -19.48 -5.36
C SER A 817 -17.64 -18.89 -6.68
N ASP A 818 -18.21 -17.69 -6.67
CA ASP A 818 -18.54 -16.93 -7.87
C ASP A 818 -17.30 -16.44 -8.63
N MET A 819 -16.23 -16.06 -7.92
CA MET A 819 -14.93 -15.77 -8.55
C MET A 819 -14.34 -17.04 -9.18
N ALA A 820 -14.37 -18.16 -8.45
CA ALA A 820 -13.89 -19.43 -8.97
C ALA A 820 -14.70 -19.92 -10.18
N TYR A 821 -16.02 -19.66 -10.21
CA TYR A 821 -16.89 -19.98 -11.33
C TYR A 821 -16.47 -19.24 -12.61
N VAL A 822 -16.17 -17.94 -12.51
CA VAL A 822 -15.65 -17.13 -13.64
C VAL A 822 -14.32 -17.69 -14.14
N ILE A 823 -13.38 -17.97 -13.24
CA ILE A 823 -12.05 -18.52 -13.59
C ILE A 823 -12.18 -19.88 -14.27
N ASN A 824 -13.03 -20.76 -13.74
CA ASN A 824 -13.23 -22.09 -14.28
C ASN A 824 -13.96 -22.07 -15.63
N GLY A 825 -14.79 -21.06 -15.89
CA GLY A 825 -15.79 -21.08 -16.96
C GLY A 825 -16.95 -22.03 -16.64
N GLY A 826 -17.24 -22.29 -15.37
CA GLY A 826 -18.25 -23.24 -14.92
C GLY A 826 -18.03 -23.77 -13.50
N ASP A 827 -18.82 -24.77 -13.11
CA ASP A 827 -18.81 -25.33 -11.74
C ASP A 827 -17.61 -26.23 -11.44
N LYS A 828 -16.92 -26.73 -12.48
CA LYS A 828 -15.83 -27.71 -12.34
C LYS A 828 -14.46 -27.05 -12.54
N PRO A 829 -13.42 -27.49 -11.78
CA PRO A 829 -12.05 -27.06 -12.02
C PRO A 829 -11.60 -27.31 -13.47
N SER A 830 -11.12 -26.26 -14.12
CA SER A 830 -10.60 -26.31 -15.50
C SER A 830 -9.11 -25.97 -15.56
N SER A 831 -8.51 -26.06 -16.75
CA SER A 831 -7.11 -25.67 -16.96
C SER A 831 -6.84 -24.21 -16.59
N ARG A 832 -7.83 -23.31 -16.78
CA ARG A 832 -7.74 -21.90 -16.40
C ARG A 832 -7.51 -21.70 -14.90
N PHE A 833 -7.98 -22.63 -14.06
CA PHE A 833 -7.70 -22.60 -12.63
C PHE A 833 -6.25 -22.95 -12.31
N HIS A 834 -5.60 -23.81 -13.11
CA HIS A 834 -4.17 -24.05 -12.99
C HIS A 834 -3.38 -22.78 -13.33
N ASP A 835 -3.75 -22.12 -14.43
CA ASP A 835 -3.13 -20.87 -14.84
C ASP A 835 -3.29 -19.79 -13.75
N PHE A 836 -4.47 -19.68 -13.13
CA PHE A 836 -4.70 -18.79 -11.99
C PHE A 836 -3.80 -19.11 -10.78
N VAL A 837 -3.66 -20.39 -10.41
CA VAL A 837 -2.79 -20.81 -9.30
C VAL A 837 -1.32 -20.52 -9.61
N ASP A 838 -0.87 -20.84 -10.83
CA ASP A 838 0.47 -20.57 -11.32
C ASP A 838 0.77 -19.07 -11.30
N LEU A 839 -0.16 -18.23 -11.79
CA LEU A 839 -0.04 -16.77 -11.77
C LEU A 839 0.10 -16.23 -10.34
N CYS A 840 -0.73 -16.70 -9.40
CA CYS A 840 -0.65 -16.33 -7.99
C CYS A 840 0.72 -16.70 -7.38
N CYS A 841 1.19 -17.92 -7.63
CA CYS A 841 2.45 -18.41 -7.08
C CYS A 841 3.65 -17.69 -7.70
N GLN A 842 3.65 -17.44 -9.00
CA GLN A 842 4.68 -16.65 -9.68
C GLN A 842 4.72 -15.23 -9.12
N ALA A 843 3.58 -14.53 -9.06
CA ALA A 843 3.49 -13.18 -8.52
C ALA A 843 3.97 -13.10 -7.06
N TYR A 844 3.57 -14.06 -6.21
CA TYR A 844 4.03 -14.15 -4.82
C TYR A 844 5.55 -14.41 -4.71
N ASN A 845 6.09 -15.30 -5.56
CA ASN A 845 7.52 -15.57 -5.62
C ASN A 845 8.35 -14.34 -6.00
N LEU A 846 7.88 -13.55 -6.97
CA LEU A 846 8.53 -12.31 -7.36
C LEU A 846 8.55 -11.31 -6.21
N ILE A 847 7.41 -11.06 -5.54
CA ILE A 847 7.38 -10.13 -4.40
C ILE A 847 8.27 -10.60 -3.24
N ARG A 848 8.30 -11.90 -2.93
CA ARG A 848 9.18 -12.44 -1.88
C ARG A 848 10.65 -12.13 -2.12
N LYS A 849 11.13 -12.17 -3.37
CA LYS A 849 12.53 -11.86 -3.70
C LYS A 849 12.90 -10.40 -3.34
N HIS A 850 11.91 -9.51 -3.27
CA HIS A 850 12.05 -8.10 -2.87
C HIS A 850 11.62 -7.83 -1.41
N THR A 851 11.61 -8.83 -0.53
CA THR A 851 11.21 -8.67 0.89
C THR A 851 11.92 -7.50 1.59
N HIS A 852 13.22 -7.33 1.35
CA HIS A 852 14.02 -6.25 1.95
C HIS A 852 13.48 -4.85 1.60
N LEU A 853 13.04 -4.62 0.36
CA LEU A 853 12.51 -3.34 -0.09
C LEU A 853 11.24 -2.99 0.68
N PHE A 854 10.27 -3.90 0.75
CA PHE A 854 9.01 -3.67 1.47
C PHE A 854 9.25 -3.41 2.96
N LEU A 855 10.18 -4.15 3.57
CA LEU A 855 10.52 -3.95 4.97
C LEU A 855 11.24 -2.63 5.22
N ASN A 856 12.16 -2.20 4.36
CA ASN A 856 12.80 -0.89 4.45
C ASN A 856 11.76 0.24 4.31
N LEU A 857 10.86 0.14 3.33
CA LEU A 857 9.83 1.15 3.08
C LEU A 857 8.85 1.27 4.26
N LEU A 858 8.35 0.15 4.78
CA LEU A 858 7.46 0.15 5.94
C LEU A 858 8.20 0.57 7.22
N GLY A 859 9.46 0.16 7.39
CA GLY A 859 10.27 0.54 8.54
C GLY A 859 10.58 2.04 8.61
N LEU A 860 10.68 2.74 7.46
CA LEU A 860 10.80 4.19 7.41
C LEU A 860 9.48 4.91 7.76
N MET A 861 8.37 4.19 7.75
CA MET A 861 7.05 4.72 8.08
C MET A 861 6.65 4.52 9.54
N LEU A 862 7.43 3.80 10.38
CA LEU A 862 7.07 3.54 11.79
C LEU A 862 6.77 4.81 12.60
N SER A 863 7.47 5.92 12.31
CA SER A 863 7.25 7.19 13.01
C SER A 863 6.21 8.09 12.33
N CYS A 864 5.44 7.61 11.35
CA CYS A 864 4.44 8.41 10.67
C CYS A 864 3.18 8.66 11.51
N GLY A 865 2.98 7.89 12.59
CA GLY A 865 1.81 8.02 13.48
C GLY A 865 0.53 7.42 12.89
N ILE A 866 0.65 6.36 12.09
CA ILE A 866 -0.45 5.44 11.75
C ILE A 866 -0.52 4.40 12.88
N PRO A 867 -1.66 4.24 13.58
CA PRO A 867 -1.76 3.34 14.73
C PRO A 867 -1.40 1.89 14.41
N GLU A 868 -1.77 1.40 13.22
CA GLU A 868 -1.54 0.05 12.72
C GLU A 868 -0.10 -0.20 12.24
N LEU A 869 0.76 0.84 12.24
CA LEU A 869 2.17 0.76 11.87
C LEU A 869 2.99 1.67 12.81
N SER A 870 3.27 1.15 14.00
CA SER A 870 3.90 1.90 15.07
C SER A 870 5.16 1.24 15.61
N ASP A 871 5.31 -0.08 15.46
CA ASP A 871 6.45 -0.81 16.00
C ASP A 871 7.01 -1.88 15.05
N LEU A 872 8.07 -2.54 15.52
CA LEU A 872 8.77 -3.58 14.75
C LEU A 872 7.99 -4.90 14.69
N GLU A 873 6.98 -5.12 15.54
CA GLU A 873 6.10 -6.28 15.48
C GLU A 873 5.13 -6.16 14.30
N ASP A 874 4.68 -4.96 13.96
CA ASP A 874 3.86 -4.72 12.76
C ASP A 874 4.60 -5.14 11.47
N LEU A 875 5.91 -4.90 11.40
CA LEU A 875 6.75 -5.34 10.27
C LEU A 875 6.94 -6.85 10.22
N LYS A 876 6.88 -7.53 11.38
CA LYS A 876 6.99 -8.99 11.46
C LYS A 876 5.87 -9.67 10.69
N TYR A 877 4.69 -9.08 10.61
CA TYR A 877 3.60 -9.61 9.78
C TYR A 877 4.03 -9.81 8.33
N VAL A 878 4.59 -8.76 7.70
CA VAL A 878 4.99 -8.80 6.28
C VAL A 878 6.14 -9.77 6.07
N TYR A 879 7.10 -9.80 7.00
CA TYR A 879 8.19 -10.78 6.97
C TYR A 879 7.65 -12.22 7.03
N ASP A 880 6.77 -12.50 8.00
CA ASP A 880 6.18 -13.84 8.20
C ASP A 880 5.26 -14.22 7.02
N ALA A 881 4.59 -13.25 6.39
CA ALA A 881 3.74 -13.44 5.22
C ALA A 881 4.55 -13.71 3.95
N LEU A 882 5.71 -13.07 3.76
CA LEU A 882 6.57 -13.28 2.58
C LEU A 882 7.46 -14.51 2.70
N ARG A 883 7.79 -14.95 3.92
CA ARG A 883 8.60 -16.15 4.18
C ARG A 883 9.91 -16.18 3.39
N PRO A 884 10.77 -15.15 3.47
CA PRO A 884 11.97 -15.00 2.63
C PRO A 884 12.97 -16.18 2.72
N GLN A 885 12.92 -16.95 3.82
CA GLN A 885 13.75 -18.13 4.03
C GLN A 885 13.31 -19.38 3.25
N ASP A 886 12.07 -19.41 2.74
CA ASP A 886 11.53 -20.56 2.02
C ASP A 886 12.04 -20.59 0.57
N THR A 887 12.23 -21.79 0.02
CA THR A 887 12.54 -21.95 -1.41
C THR A 887 11.33 -21.58 -2.27
N ASP A 888 11.54 -21.24 -3.55
CA ASP A 888 10.45 -20.92 -4.49
C ASP A 888 9.39 -22.03 -4.55
N ALA A 889 9.82 -23.28 -4.39
CA ALA A 889 8.97 -24.46 -4.38
C ALA A 889 8.16 -24.63 -3.07
N ASP A 890 8.78 -24.38 -1.91
CA ASP A 890 8.09 -24.41 -0.61
C ASP A 890 7.05 -23.27 -0.53
N ALA A 891 7.43 -22.08 -1.00
CA ALA A 891 6.57 -20.91 -1.10
C ALA A 891 5.36 -21.16 -2.02
N THR A 892 5.56 -21.81 -3.17
CA THR A 892 4.49 -22.21 -4.10
C THR A 892 3.51 -23.19 -3.44
N THR A 893 4.04 -24.20 -2.74
CA THR A 893 3.24 -25.17 -1.99
C THR A 893 2.41 -24.47 -0.92
N TYR A 894 3.03 -23.54 -0.19
CA TYR A 894 2.39 -22.75 0.86
C TYR A 894 1.24 -21.89 0.31
N PHE A 895 1.50 -21.10 -0.74
CA PHE A 895 0.50 -20.19 -1.29
C PHE A 895 -0.67 -20.96 -1.94
N THR A 896 -0.40 -22.11 -2.56
CA THR A 896 -1.45 -23.01 -3.08
C THR A 896 -2.43 -23.43 -1.98
N ARG A 897 -1.93 -23.79 -0.79
CA ARG A 897 -2.79 -24.13 0.37
C ARG A 897 -3.62 -22.93 0.84
N LEU A 898 -3.10 -21.71 0.72
CA LEU A 898 -3.87 -20.49 1.05
C LEU A 898 -5.03 -20.28 0.07
N ILE A 899 -4.83 -20.56 -1.23
CA ILE A 899 -5.91 -20.51 -2.25
C ILE A 899 -7.01 -21.52 -1.89
N GLU A 900 -6.64 -22.78 -1.62
CA GLU A 900 -7.58 -23.84 -1.24
C GLU A 900 -8.35 -23.50 0.05
N SER A 901 -7.63 -23.01 1.07
CA SER A 901 -8.23 -22.60 2.34
C SER A 901 -9.18 -21.41 2.17
N SER A 902 -8.87 -20.48 1.27
CA SER A 902 -9.70 -19.30 1.01
C SER A 902 -10.97 -19.68 0.26
N LEU A 903 -10.87 -20.53 -0.77
CA LEU A 903 -12.01 -21.05 -1.53
C LEU A 903 -12.97 -21.87 -0.65
N GLY A 904 -12.43 -22.67 0.27
CA GLY A 904 -13.22 -23.48 1.21
C GLY A 904 -13.86 -22.71 2.36
N SER A 905 -13.57 -21.40 2.51
CA SER A 905 -14.02 -20.61 3.65
C SER A 905 -15.49 -20.22 3.58
N VAL A 906 -16.32 -20.86 4.42
CA VAL A 906 -17.72 -20.49 4.63
C VAL A 906 -17.84 -19.13 5.35
N ALA A 907 -16.82 -18.75 6.14
CA ALA A 907 -16.82 -17.52 6.93
C ALA A 907 -16.88 -16.27 6.03
N THR A 908 -16.22 -16.29 4.87
CA THR A 908 -16.22 -15.17 3.92
C THR A 908 -17.62 -14.94 3.34
N LYS A 909 -18.31 -16.01 2.93
CA LYS A 909 -19.69 -15.94 2.43
C LYS A 909 -20.68 -15.46 3.49
N LEU A 910 -20.48 -15.88 4.75
CA LEU A 910 -21.29 -15.41 5.88
C LEU A 910 -21.05 -13.92 6.17
N ASN A 911 -19.80 -13.45 6.12
CA ASN A 911 -19.49 -12.03 6.27
C ASN A 911 -20.20 -11.20 5.18
N PHE A 912 -20.11 -11.61 3.91
CA PHE A 912 -20.80 -10.95 2.80
C PHE A 912 -22.32 -10.88 3.02
N PHE A 913 -22.93 -11.96 3.51
CA PHE A 913 -24.35 -11.98 3.82
C PHE A 913 -24.73 -11.01 4.95
N ILE A 914 -23.92 -10.94 6.02
CA ILE A 914 -24.13 -10.00 7.13
C ILE A 914 -24.03 -8.55 6.62
N HIS A 915 -23.06 -8.25 5.75
CA HIS A 915 -22.92 -6.94 5.12
C HIS A 915 -24.11 -6.58 4.23
N ASN A 916 -24.59 -7.53 3.41
CA ASN A 916 -25.80 -7.35 2.61
C ASN A 916 -27.01 -6.99 3.49
N LEU A 917 -27.18 -7.69 4.61
CA LEU A 917 -28.29 -7.47 5.55
C LEU A 917 -28.18 -6.14 6.32
N ALA A 918 -26.97 -5.78 6.77
CA ALA A 918 -26.74 -4.54 7.52
C ALA A 918 -27.07 -3.29 6.68
N GLN A 919 -26.79 -3.33 5.38
CA GLN A 919 -27.09 -2.23 4.46
C GLN A 919 -28.58 -2.13 4.09
N MET A 920 -29.33 -3.24 4.16
CA MET A 920 -30.80 -3.19 3.96
C MET A 920 -31.53 -2.44 5.08
N LYS A 921 -30.95 -2.37 6.30
CA LYS A 921 -31.51 -1.56 7.39
C LYS A 921 -31.51 -0.04 7.11
N PHE A 922 -30.89 0.40 6.00
CA PHE A 922 -30.88 1.78 5.54
C PHE A 922 -31.66 2.02 4.24
N THR A 923 -32.27 0.98 3.66
CA THR A 923 -33.14 1.11 2.48
C THR A 923 -34.52 0.55 2.82
N GLY A 924 -35.45 1.44 3.20
CA GLY A 924 -36.85 1.06 3.35
C GLY A 924 -37.42 0.64 2.00
N SER A 925 -37.66 -0.66 1.81
CA SER A 925 -38.45 -1.18 0.69
C SER A 925 -39.24 -2.39 1.17
N GLU A 926 -40.56 -2.27 1.19
CA GLU A 926 -41.53 -3.31 1.49
C GLU A 926 -41.55 -4.39 0.39
N ALA A 927 -40.60 -5.32 0.40
CA ALA A 927 -40.66 -6.50 -0.47
C ALA A 927 -41.17 -7.72 0.32
N ARG A 928 -42.36 -8.22 -0.02
CA ARG A 928 -42.90 -9.47 0.55
C ARG A 928 -42.00 -10.67 0.18
N PRO A 929 -41.76 -11.64 1.09
CA PRO A 929 -40.91 -12.80 0.80
C PRO A 929 -41.54 -13.70 -0.28
N ALA A 930 -40.74 -14.13 -1.27
CA ALA A 930 -41.13 -15.06 -2.34
C ALA A 930 -40.26 -16.32 -2.32
N LEU A 931 -40.78 -17.51 -2.67
CA LEU A 931 -40.03 -18.79 -2.72
C LEU A 931 -39.00 -18.81 -3.86
N SER A 932 -37.79 -19.29 -3.61
CA SER A 932 -36.64 -19.16 -4.51
C SER A 932 -36.78 -19.96 -5.82
N PHE A 933 -37.59 -21.02 -5.78
CA PHE A 933 -37.79 -21.97 -6.87
C PHE A 933 -39.10 -21.75 -7.64
N ALA A 934 -39.94 -20.79 -7.23
CA ALA A 934 -41.22 -20.53 -7.85
C ALA A 934 -41.20 -19.21 -8.65
N PRO A 935 -41.40 -19.25 -9.99
CA PRO A 935 -41.31 -18.06 -10.83
C PRO A 935 -42.51 -17.11 -10.72
N ARG A 936 -43.62 -17.54 -10.09
CA ARG A 936 -44.84 -16.75 -9.85
C ARG A 936 -45.45 -17.09 -8.50
N THR A 937 -46.08 -16.12 -7.85
CA THR A 937 -46.82 -16.32 -6.60
C THR A 937 -48.24 -16.79 -6.91
N HIS A 938 -48.65 -17.88 -6.29
CA HIS A 938 -50.00 -18.43 -6.39
C HIS A 938 -50.77 -18.19 -5.10
N THR A 939 -52.05 -17.85 -5.23
CA THR A 939 -52.94 -17.50 -4.14
C THR A 939 -54.12 -18.48 -4.06
N LEU A 940 -54.87 -18.44 -2.96
CA LEU A 940 -56.14 -19.17 -2.81
C LEU A 940 -57.10 -18.95 -3.99
N LYS A 941 -57.15 -17.73 -4.55
CA LYS A 941 -58.02 -17.38 -5.67
C LYS A 941 -57.59 -17.99 -7.00
N THR A 942 -56.27 -18.14 -7.22
CA THR A 942 -55.72 -18.65 -8.49
C THR A 942 -55.60 -20.16 -8.53
N SER A 943 -55.46 -20.80 -7.36
CA SER A 943 -55.16 -22.24 -7.28
C SER A 943 -56.29 -23.07 -6.66
N GLY A 944 -57.36 -22.46 -6.16
CA GLY A 944 -58.45 -23.17 -5.46
C GLY A 944 -58.03 -23.67 -4.07
N ARG A 945 -59.00 -23.78 -3.15
CA ARG A 945 -58.74 -24.16 -1.75
C ARG A 945 -58.12 -25.55 -1.65
N ILE A 946 -57.04 -25.65 -0.90
CA ILE A 946 -56.39 -26.93 -0.61
C ILE A 946 -57.26 -27.67 0.41
N ARG A 947 -57.78 -28.83 0.04
CA ARG A 947 -58.60 -29.67 0.90
C ARG A 947 -57.75 -30.61 1.74
N ASP A 948 -56.77 -31.25 1.11
CA ASP A 948 -55.87 -32.19 1.77
C ASP A 948 -54.53 -32.28 1.03
N VAL A 949 -53.46 -32.52 1.78
CA VAL A 949 -52.12 -32.74 1.22
C VAL A 949 -51.39 -33.78 2.05
N PHE A 950 -50.84 -34.77 1.37
CA PHE A 950 -50.02 -35.77 2.02
C PHE A 950 -48.92 -36.26 1.09
N LEU A 951 -47.84 -36.70 1.73
CA LEU A 951 -46.62 -37.14 1.08
C LEU A 951 -46.73 -38.64 0.75
N CYS A 952 -46.81 -38.96 -0.54
CA CYS A 952 -47.06 -40.33 -1.01
C CYS A 952 -45.84 -41.23 -0.95
N ARG A 953 -44.70 -40.76 -1.47
CA ARG A 953 -43.47 -41.56 -1.61
C ARG A 953 -42.24 -40.66 -1.73
N HIS A 954 -41.06 -41.25 -1.58
CA HIS A 954 -39.79 -40.60 -1.86
C HIS A 954 -39.14 -41.25 -3.11
N GLU A 955 -38.49 -40.44 -3.95
CA GLU A 955 -37.81 -40.90 -5.17
C GLU A 955 -36.33 -40.52 -5.11
N ARG A 956 -35.46 -41.43 -5.57
CA ARG A 956 -34.01 -41.19 -5.60
C ARG A 956 -33.63 -40.50 -6.90
N VAL A 957 -33.13 -39.27 -6.81
CA VAL A 957 -32.71 -38.50 -7.98
C VAL A 957 -31.21 -38.70 -8.24
N PHE A 958 -30.87 -39.09 -9.47
CA PHE A 958 -29.49 -39.13 -9.96
C PHE A 958 -29.24 -37.86 -10.80
N ASN A 959 -28.58 -36.86 -10.18
CA ASN A 959 -28.19 -35.49 -10.64
C ASN A 959 -29.18 -34.32 -10.37
N PRO A 960 -28.67 -33.10 -10.05
CA PRO A 960 -27.28 -32.70 -9.70
C PRO A 960 -26.99 -32.69 -8.18
N SER A 961 -27.99 -32.86 -7.32
CA SER A 961 -27.80 -33.04 -5.88
C SER A 961 -28.13 -34.49 -5.53
N LYS A 962 -27.15 -35.32 -5.12
CA LYS A 962 -27.43 -36.66 -4.57
C LYS A 962 -28.36 -36.51 -3.35
N GLY A 963 -29.65 -36.76 -3.54
CA GLY A 963 -30.71 -36.54 -2.55
C GLY A 963 -32.02 -37.26 -2.93
N TYR A 964 -33.01 -37.17 -2.04
CA TYR A 964 -34.35 -37.71 -2.24
C TYR A 964 -35.33 -36.56 -2.49
N THR A 965 -36.18 -36.70 -3.50
CA THR A 965 -37.37 -35.86 -3.68
C THR A 965 -38.57 -36.55 -3.06
N TYR A 966 -39.50 -35.75 -2.55
CA TYR A 966 -40.73 -36.23 -1.95
C TYR A 966 -41.89 -35.88 -2.87
N VAL A 967 -42.63 -36.91 -3.27
CA VAL A 967 -43.83 -36.76 -4.12
C VAL A 967 -45.02 -36.48 -3.23
N VAL A 968 -45.55 -35.27 -3.34
CA VAL A 968 -46.66 -34.76 -2.54
C VAL A 968 -47.91 -34.76 -3.39
N LYS A 969 -48.97 -35.43 -2.91
CA LYS A 969 -50.30 -35.38 -3.52
C LYS A 969 -51.08 -34.23 -2.90
N VAL A 970 -51.61 -33.37 -3.75
CA VAL A 970 -52.37 -32.17 -3.38
C VAL A 970 -53.79 -32.33 -3.91
N GLN A 971 -54.77 -32.28 -3.02
CA GLN A 971 -56.20 -32.35 -3.33
C GLN A 971 -56.86 -31.00 -3.11
N ARG A 972 -57.66 -30.56 -4.09
CA ARG A 972 -58.35 -29.27 -4.07
C ARG A 972 -59.85 -29.46 -4.09
N ASP A 973 -60.60 -28.43 -3.71
CA ASP A 973 -62.07 -28.48 -3.66
C ASP A 973 -62.72 -28.55 -5.06
N SER A 974 -61.99 -28.24 -6.14
CA SER A 974 -62.45 -28.45 -7.52
C SER A 974 -62.65 -29.95 -7.80
N PRO A 975 -63.83 -30.40 -8.28
CA PRO A 975 -64.10 -31.81 -8.49
C PRO A 975 -63.19 -32.39 -9.58
N GLY A 976 -62.25 -33.25 -9.19
CA GLY A 976 -61.38 -34.03 -10.08
C GLY A 976 -59.90 -33.63 -10.13
N GLU A 977 -59.47 -32.58 -9.43
CA GLU A 977 -58.10 -32.04 -9.56
C GLU A 977 -57.16 -32.58 -8.47
N VAL A 978 -56.65 -33.80 -8.68
CA VAL A 978 -55.55 -34.37 -7.88
C VAL A 978 -54.24 -34.11 -8.60
N THR A 979 -53.36 -33.31 -8.02
CA THR A 979 -52.03 -33.00 -8.59
C THR A 979 -50.91 -33.62 -7.75
N PHE A 980 -49.86 -34.08 -8.40
CA PHE A 980 -48.65 -34.56 -7.75
C PHE A 980 -47.52 -33.56 -7.97
N VAL A 981 -46.87 -33.10 -6.90
CA VAL A 981 -45.76 -32.14 -6.96
C VAL A 981 -44.52 -32.74 -6.28
N GLN A 982 -43.34 -32.49 -6.84
CA GLN A 982 -42.08 -33.01 -6.30
C GLN A 982 -41.32 -31.90 -5.56
N ARG A 983 -40.97 -32.16 -4.28
CA ARG A 983 -40.24 -31.20 -3.42
C ARG A 983 -39.07 -31.83 -2.69
N THR A 984 -37.98 -31.09 -2.51
CA THR A 984 -36.82 -31.54 -1.71
C THR A 984 -36.99 -31.17 -0.24
N PHE A 985 -36.24 -31.83 0.65
CA PHE A 985 -36.22 -31.48 2.07
C PHE A 985 -35.78 -30.02 2.29
N GLU A 986 -34.82 -29.55 1.50
CA GLU A 986 -34.32 -28.18 1.52
C GLU A 986 -35.41 -27.16 1.12
N GLU A 987 -36.25 -27.49 0.13
CA GLU A 987 -37.39 -26.64 -0.25
C GLU A 987 -38.43 -26.57 0.88
N PHE A 988 -38.73 -27.68 1.57
CA PHE A 988 -39.59 -27.68 2.77
C PHE A 988 -39.02 -26.81 3.89
N GLN A 989 -37.69 -26.85 4.08
CA GLN A 989 -37.00 -26.02 5.07
C GLN A 989 -37.05 -24.53 4.68
N GLU A 990 -36.91 -24.22 3.38
CA GLU A 990 -37.04 -22.85 2.87
C GLU A 990 -38.44 -22.28 3.13
N LEU A 991 -39.50 -23.06 2.86
CA LEU A 991 -40.87 -22.68 3.18
C LEU A 991 -41.01 -22.37 4.67
N HIS A 992 -40.54 -23.26 5.54
CA HIS A 992 -40.64 -23.06 7.00
C HIS A 992 -39.91 -21.79 7.46
N ASN A 993 -38.70 -21.56 6.96
CA ASN A 993 -37.92 -20.37 7.31
C ASN A 993 -38.60 -19.07 6.84
N LYS A 994 -39.25 -19.08 5.67
CA LYS A 994 -39.97 -17.91 5.17
C LYS A 994 -41.28 -17.67 5.91
N LEU A 995 -41.98 -18.72 6.33
CA LEU A 995 -43.15 -18.60 7.20
C LEU A 995 -42.78 -18.03 8.58
N ARG A 996 -41.61 -18.39 9.14
CA ARG A 996 -41.10 -17.78 10.40
C ARG A 996 -40.81 -16.29 10.32
N LEU A 997 -40.62 -15.74 9.11
CA LEU A 997 -40.48 -14.30 8.91
C LEU A 997 -41.82 -13.58 8.90
N LEU A 998 -42.91 -14.30 8.60
CA LEU A 998 -44.27 -13.74 8.48
C LEU A 998 -45.12 -13.99 9.74
N PHE A 999 -44.85 -15.08 10.47
CA PHE A 999 -45.66 -15.50 11.61
C PHE A 999 -44.78 -15.80 12.84
N PRO A 1000 -45.23 -15.44 14.06
CA PRO A 1000 -44.59 -15.85 15.31
C PRO A 1000 -44.43 -17.38 15.39
N SER A 1001 -43.33 -17.84 15.98
CA SER A 1001 -43.05 -19.28 16.14
C SER A 1001 -44.15 -20.05 16.90
N SER A 1002 -44.99 -19.37 17.69
CA SER A 1002 -46.13 -19.95 18.39
C SER A 1002 -47.28 -20.37 17.47
N LEU A 1003 -47.36 -19.80 16.26
CA LEU A 1003 -48.40 -20.10 15.25
C LEU A 1003 -47.93 -21.12 14.20
N LEU A 1004 -46.67 -21.56 14.24
CA LEU A 1004 -46.08 -22.45 13.26
C LEU A 1004 -45.78 -23.84 13.86
N PRO A 1005 -46.01 -24.94 13.11
CA PRO A 1005 -45.64 -26.27 13.57
C PRO A 1005 -44.13 -26.45 13.67
N SER A 1006 -43.67 -27.35 14.54
CA SER A 1006 -42.25 -27.67 14.68
C SER A 1006 -41.72 -28.33 13.40
N PHE A 1007 -40.56 -27.85 12.91
CA PHE A 1007 -39.92 -28.42 11.73
C PHE A 1007 -38.89 -29.49 12.12
N PRO A 1008 -38.75 -30.59 11.34
CA PRO A 1008 -37.81 -31.66 11.64
C PRO A 1008 -36.35 -31.17 11.76
N SER A 1009 -35.58 -31.72 12.71
CA SER A 1009 -34.22 -31.26 12.99
C SER A 1009 -33.22 -31.65 11.87
N ARG A 1010 -32.25 -30.77 11.59
CA ARG A 1010 -31.22 -30.98 10.53
C ARG A 1010 -30.18 -32.04 10.88
N PHE A 1011 -29.98 -32.34 12.17
CA PHE A 1011 -28.90 -33.20 12.66
C PHE A 1011 -29.43 -34.56 13.10
N VAL A 1012 -29.17 -35.58 12.29
CA VAL A 1012 -29.31 -36.99 12.70
C VAL A 1012 -27.91 -37.61 12.65
N ILE A 1013 -27.45 -38.16 13.78
CA ILE A 1013 -26.15 -38.84 13.89
C ILE A 1013 -26.27 -40.20 13.17
N GLY A 1014 -25.63 -40.32 12.00
CA GLY A 1014 -25.69 -41.47 11.09
C GLY A 1014 -25.63 -41.01 9.63
N ARG A 1015 -25.14 -41.84 8.69
CA ARG A 1015 -24.97 -41.46 7.27
C ARG A 1015 -26.25 -40.82 6.72
N SER A 1016 -26.25 -39.50 6.55
CA SER A 1016 -27.42 -38.64 6.30
C SER A 1016 -28.07 -38.76 4.91
N ARG A 1017 -27.79 -39.85 4.19
CA ARG A 1017 -28.22 -40.10 2.80
C ARG A 1017 -28.65 -41.55 2.54
N GLY A 1018 -28.96 -42.31 3.59
CA GLY A 1018 -29.54 -43.66 3.47
C GLY A 1018 -31.05 -43.61 3.19
N GLU A 1019 -31.56 -44.63 2.50
CA GLU A 1019 -33.00 -44.81 2.20
C GLU A 1019 -33.85 -44.80 3.49
N ALA A 1020 -33.35 -45.40 4.58
CA ALA A 1020 -34.01 -45.37 5.89
C ALA A 1020 -34.18 -43.94 6.46
N VAL A 1021 -33.24 -43.03 6.19
CA VAL A 1021 -33.35 -41.62 6.64
C VAL A 1021 -34.36 -40.86 5.78
N ALA A 1022 -34.44 -41.19 4.49
CA ALA A 1022 -35.42 -40.60 3.58
C ALA A 1022 -36.85 -41.01 3.96
N GLU A 1023 -37.05 -42.28 4.31
CA GLU A 1023 -38.35 -42.80 4.76
C GLU A 1023 -38.76 -42.22 6.12
N ARG A 1024 -37.86 -42.12 7.09
CA ARG A 1024 -38.15 -41.44 8.36
C ARG A 1024 -38.52 -39.96 8.15
N ARG A 1025 -37.76 -39.24 7.32
CA ARG A 1025 -38.07 -37.84 6.96
C ARG A 1025 -39.41 -37.72 6.24
N ARG A 1026 -39.83 -38.74 5.49
CA ARG A 1026 -41.14 -38.78 4.84
C ARG A 1026 -42.26 -38.69 5.87
N GLU A 1027 -42.17 -39.49 6.93
CA GLU A 1027 -43.16 -39.50 8.02
C GLU A 1027 -43.17 -38.17 8.79
N GLU A 1028 -41.98 -37.65 9.13
CA GLU A 1028 -41.82 -36.38 9.84
C GLU A 1028 -42.33 -35.19 9.02
N LEU A 1029 -42.04 -35.15 7.71
CA LEU A 1029 -42.55 -34.12 6.80
C LEU A 1029 -44.06 -34.25 6.58
N ASN A 1030 -44.60 -35.47 6.51
CA ASN A 1030 -46.04 -35.68 6.39
C ASN A 1030 -46.77 -35.14 7.63
N GLY A 1031 -46.21 -35.37 8.83
CA GLY A 1031 -46.70 -34.75 10.07
C GLY A 1031 -46.62 -33.23 10.03
N TYR A 1032 -45.50 -32.65 9.59
CA TYR A 1032 -45.35 -31.20 9.44
C TYR A 1032 -46.38 -30.58 8.49
N ILE A 1033 -46.60 -31.19 7.32
CA ILE A 1033 -47.59 -30.74 6.32
C ILE A 1033 -48.99 -30.75 6.90
N TRP A 1034 -49.36 -31.84 7.59
CA TRP A 1034 -50.69 -31.97 8.18
C TRP A 1034 -50.99 -30.83 9.15
N HIS A 1035 -50.05 -30.54 10.07
CA HIS A 1035 -50.21 -29.43 11.02
C HIS A 1035 -50.18 -28.05 10.35
N LEU A 1036 -49.43 -27.91 9.24
CA LEU A 1036 -49.32 -26.63 8.52
C LEU A 1036 -50.61 -26.26 7.80
N ILE A 1037 -51.33 -27.23 7.24
CA ILE A 1037 -52.57 -27.01 6.49
C ILE A 1037 -53.78 -26.87 7.41
N HIS A 1038 -53.72 -27.49 8.60
CA HIS A 1038 -54.74 -27.36 9.64
C HIS A 1038 -54.41 -26.25 10.66
N ALA A 1039 -53.42 -25.40 10.39
CA ALA A 1039 -53.12 -24.21 11.19
C ALA A 1039 -54.24 -23.15 11.08
N THR A 1040 -54.10 -22.03 11.80
CA THR A 1040 -55.07 -20.92 11.69
C THR A 1040 -55.20 -20.44 10.24
N PRO A 1041 -56.37 -19.94 9.80
CA PRO A 1041 -56.58 -19.51 8.42
C PRO A 1041 -55.53 -18.52 7.92
N GLU A 1042 -55.03 -17.66 8.81
CA GLU A 1042 -53.95 -16.69 8.54
C GLU A 1042 -52.64 -17.36 8.05
N VAL A 1043 -52.31 -18.53 8.59
CA VAL A 1043 -51.13 -19.30 8.21
C VAL A 1043 -51.45 -20.22 7.04
N ALA A 1044 -52.51 -21.02 7.15
CA ALA A 1044 -52.88 -22.06 6.18
C ALA A 1044 -53.25 -21.48 4.80
N GLU A 1045 -53.80 -20.26 4.75
CA GLU A 1045 -54.17 -19.56 3.52
C GLU A 1045 -53.08 -18.63 2.94
N CYS A 1046 -51.87 -18.70 3.49
CA CYS A 1046 -50.74 -17.87 3.07
C CYS A 1046 -50.29 -18.17 1.62
N ASP A 1047 -50.04 -17.13 0.83
CA ASP A 1047 -49.58 -17.20 -0.56
C ASP A 1047 -48.32 -18.09 -0.73
N LEU A 1048 -47.43 -18.14 0.27
CA LEU A 1048 -46.26 -19.01 0.24
C LEU A 1048 -46.63 -20.50 0.23
N ILE A 1049 -47.68 -20.89 0.96
CA ILE A 1049 -48.16 -22.28 1.02
C ILE A 1049 -48.80 -22.67 -0.31
N TYR A 1050 -49.62 -21.79 -0.88
CA TYR A 1050 -50.27 -22.01 -2.17
C TYR A 1050 -49.26 -22.05 -3.32
N THR A 1051 -48.22 -21.22 -3.25
CA THR A 1051 -47.09 -21.25 -4.19
C THR A 1051 -46.26 -22.52 -4.04
N PHE A 1052 -46.01 -22.98 -2.81
CA PHE A 1052 -45.23 -24.18 -2.54
C PHE A 1052 -45.88 -25.44 -3.12
N PHE A 1053 -47.21 -25.57 -3.01
CA PHE A 1053 -47.97 -26.73 -3.49
C PHE A 1053 -48.53 -26.58 -4.91
N HIS A 1054 -48.08 -25.58 -5.68
CA HIS A 1054 -48.45 -25.45 -7.10
C HIS A 1054 -47.53 -26.30 -8.00
N PRO A 1055 -48.04 -27.00 -9.02
CA PRO A 1055 -47.20 -27.75 -9.97
C PRO A 1055 -46.17 -26.87 -10.67
N LEU A 1056 -44.95 -27.39 -10.83
CA LEU A 1056 -43.87 -26.75 -11.60
C LEU A 1056 -43.66 -27.50 -12.92
N PRO A 1057 -43.03 -26.89 -13.95
CA PRO A 1057 -42.77 -27.57 -15.23
C PRO A 1057 -41.99 -28.89 -15.13
N ARG A 1058 -41.22 -29.08 -14.04
CA ARG A 1058 -40.51 -30.33 -13.73
C ARG A 1058 -41.43 -31.47 -13.27
N ASP A 1059 -42.63 -31.15 -12.81
CA ASP A 1059 -43.63 -32.11 -12.32
C ASP A 1059 -44.42 -32.78 -13.49
N GLU A 1060 -44.24 -32.33 -14.75
CA GLU A 1060 -44.99 -32.79 -15.95
C GLU A 1060 -44.23 -33.82 -16.84
N LYS A 1061 -42.98 -34.18 -16.54
CA LYS A 1061 -42.20 -35.13 -17.35
C LYS A 1061 -41.67 -36.31 -16.54
N ALA A 1062 -42.30 -37.48 -16.69
CA ALA A 1062 -41.76 -38.75 -16.20
C ALA A 1062 -42.03 -39.90 -17.19
N ALA A 1063 -41.29 -39.93 -18.30
CA ALA A 1063 -41.02 -41.17 -19.06
C ALA A 1063 -39.87 -40.92 -20.07
N GLY A 1064 -38.72 -41.55 -19.85
CA GLY A 1064 -37.60 -41.52 -20.78
C GLY A 1064 -36.41 -42.33 -20.27
N ASN A 1065 -36.30 -43.58 -20.73
CA ASN A 1065 -35.18 -44.48 -20.47
C ASN A 1065 -33.93 -44.05 -21.24
N ALA A 1066 -32.80 -43.93 -20.56
CA ALA A 1066 -31.47 -43.85 -21.18
C ALA A 1066 -30.60 -45.01 -20.71
N THR A 1067 -30.35 -45.95 -21.63
CA THR A 1067 -29.41 -47.06 -21.50
C THR A 1067 -27.97 -46.56 -21.70
N TRP A 1068 -27.09 -46.82 -20.73
CA TRP A 1068 -25.66 -46.52 -20.84
C TRP A 1068 -24.89 -47.77 -21.26
N ALA A 1069 -24.30 -47.74 -22.46
CA ALA A 1069 -23.27 -48.68 -22.87
C ALA A 1069 -21.93 -48.26 -22.25
N ARG A 1070 -21.19 -49.22 -21.66
CA ARG A 1070 -19.82 -49.03 -21.17
C ARG A 1070 -18.84 -49.08 -22.35
N SER A 1071 -18.02 -48.04 -22.53
CA SER A 1071 -16.83 -48.08 -23.40
C SER A 1071 -15.58 -48.36 -22.57
N LEU A 1072 -14.68 -49.20 -23.07
CA LEU A 1072 -13.36 -49.45 -22.47
C LEU A 1072 -12.50 -48.17 -22.46
N GLY A 1073 -11.81 -47.95 -21.33
CA GLY A 1073 -11.12 -46.72 -20.95
C GLY A 1073 -10.07 -46.20 -21.95
N LYS A 1074 -10.22 -44.93 -22.31
CA LYS A 1074 -9.16 -44.14 -22.94
C LYS A 1074 -8.25 -43.59 -21.83
N VAL A 1075 -6.96 -43.89 -21.92
CA VAL A 1075 -5.91 -43.27 -21.09
C VAL A 1075 -5.48 -41.97 -21.77
N GLY A 1076 -5.40 -40.86 -21.04
CA GLY A 1076 -5.02 -39.56 -21.61
C GLY A 1076 -4.88 -38.45 -20.57
N GLY A 1077 -4.11 -37.42 -20.91
CA GLY A 1077 -3.85 -36.24 -20.08
C GLY A 1077 -2.39 -35.80 -20.15
N GLU A 1078 -2.07 -34.69 -19.48
CA GLU A 1078 -0.70 -34.19 -19.36
C GLU A 1078 -0.41 -33.85 -17.90
N VAL A 1079 0.81 -34.13 -17.43
CA VAL A 1079 1.30 -33.77 -16.10
C VAL A 1079 2.35 -32.67 -16.21
N LYS A 1080 2.21 -31.60 -15.45
CA LYS A 1080 3.21 -30.54 -15.32
C LYS A 1080 4.13 -30.85 -14.15
N LEU A 1081 5.44 -30.92 -14.43
CA LEU A 1081 6.47 -31.20 -13.44
C LEU A 1081 7.53 -30.09 -13.44
N SER A 1082 8.12 -29.85 -12.27
CA SER A 1082 9.44 -29.25 -12.13
C SER A 1082 10.42 -30.30 -11.60
N ILE A 1083 11.56 -30.46 -12.26
CA ILE A 1083 12.59 -31.44 -11.92
C ILE A 1083 13.92 -30.70 -11.77
N SER A 1084 14.59 -30.87 -10.63
CA SER A 1084 15.90 -30.27 -10.38
C SER A 1084 16.78 -31.19 -9.53
N TYR A 1085 18.11 -31.05 -9.65
CA TYR A 1085 19.05 -31.81 -8.85
C TYR A 1085 20.09 -30.90 -8.18
N LYS A 1086 20.17 -30.97 -6.85
CA LYS A 1086 21.15 -30.20 -6.06
C LYS A 1086 21.51 -30.93 -4.77
N ASN A 1087 22.74 -30.75 -4.28
CA ASN A 1087 23.23 -31.32 -3.02
C ASN A 1087 23.01 -32.84 -2.88
N ASN A 1088 23.28 -33.62 -3.94
CA ASN A 1088 23.04 -35.07 -4.00
C ASN A 1088 21.57 -35.50 -3.77
N LYS A 1089 20.62 -34.62 -4.09
CA LYS A 1089 19.18 -34.86 -3.98
C LYS A 1089 18.48 -34.52 -5.29
N LEU A 1090 17.59 -35.40 -5.73
CA LEU A 1090 16.68 -35.14 -6.86
C LEU A 1090 15.33 -34.68 -6.32
N PHE A 1091 14.89 -33.52 -6.80
CA PHE A 1091 13.63 -32.89 -6.42
C PHE A 1091 12.67 -32.96 -7.61
N ILE A 1092 11.47 -33.51 -7.37
CA ILE A 1092 10.40 -33.61 -8.37
C ILE A 1092 9.16 -32.95 -7.79
N MET A 1093 8.83 -31.76 -8.28
CA MET A 1093 7.60 -31.05 -7.95
C MET A 1093 6.50 -31.49 -8.91
N VAL A 1094 5.48 -32.17 -8.38
CA VAL A 1094 4.27 -32.48 -9.13
C VAL A 1094 3.32 -31.28 -9.03
N MET A 1095 3.11 -30.55 -10.13
CA MET A 1095 2.37 -29.30 -10.10
C MET A 1095 0.88 -29.51 -10.41
N HIS A 1096 0.56 -29.78 -11.68
CA HIS A 1096 -0.79 -29.92 -12.18
C HIS A 1096 -0.92 -31.16 -13.05
N ILE A 1097 -2.13 -31.70 -13.17
CA ILE A 1097 -2.49 -32.61 -14.25
C ILE A 1097 -3.72 -32.03 -14.93
N ARG A 1098 -3.76 -32.07 -16.26
CA ARG A 1098 -4.93 -31.65 -17.03
C ARG A 1098 -5.40 -32.73 -17.99
N GLY A 1099 -6.70 -32.72 -18.28
CA GLY A 1099 -7.29 -33.55 -19.32
C GLY A 1099 -7.36 -35.05 -18.99
N LEU A 1100 -7.48 -35.42 -17.72
CA LEU A 1100 -7.72 -36.82 -17.35
C LEU A 1100 -9.09 -37.30 -17.86
N VAL A 1101 -9.13 -38.52 -18.40
CA VAL A 1101 -10.36 -39.15 -18.90
C VAL A 1101 -10.90 -40.10 -17.83
N GLY A 1102 -12.14 -39.89 -17.40
CA GLY A 1102 -12.83 -40.75 -16.43
C GLY A 1102 -13.96 -41.56 -17.07
N ASP A 1103 -14.21 -42.78 -16.56
CA ASP A 1103 -15.33 -43.65 -16.98
C ASP A 1103 -16.68 -43.16 -16.41
N GLY A 1104 -17.12 -41.97 -16.84
CA GLY A 1104 -18.44 -41.41 -16.54
C GLY A 1104 -18.59 -40.64 -15.21
N ASN A 1105 -17.62 -40.74 -14.28
CA ASN A 1105 -17.49 -39.88 -13.10
C ASN A 1105 -16.07 -39.28 -13.02
N ASP A 1106 -15.94 -38.09 -12.41
CA ASP A 1106 -14.63 -37.48 -12.18
C ASP A 1106 -13.81 -38.35 -11.21
N PRO A 1107 -12.54 -38.69 -11.54
CA PRO A 1107 -11.72 -39.59 -10.74
C PRO A 1107 -11.22 -38.94 -9.44
N ASP A 1108 -10.65 -39.75 -8.55
CA ASP A 1108 -9.93 -39.31 -7.35
C ASP A 1108 -8.40 -39.51 -7.58
N PRO A 1109 -7.74 -38.69 -8.43
CA PRO A 1109 -6.38 -38.97 -8.88
C PRO A 1109 -5.32 -38.75 -7.78
N TYR A 1110 -4.25 -39.54 -7.84
CA TYR A 1110 -2.98 -39.31 -7.17
C TYR A 1110 -1.81 -39.75 -8.05
N VAL A 1111 -0.64 -39.18 -7.82
CA VAL A 1111 0.58 -39.47 -8.57
C VAL A 1111 1.48 -40.40 -7.77
N LYS A 1112 2.10 -41.35 -8.46
CA LYS A 1112 3.04 -42.31 -7.91
C LYS A 1112 4.30 -42.33 -8.76
N THR A 1113 5.47 -42.18 -8.14
CA THR A 1113 6.75 -42.11 -8.86
C THR A 1113 7.74 -43.17 -8.40
N TYR A 1114 8.61 -43.60 -9.31
CA TYR A 1114 9.73 -44.52 -9.11
C TYR A 1114 10.96 -44.03 -9.87
N LEU A 1115 12.16 -44.28 -9.33
CA LEU A 1115 13.41 -44.07 -10.05
C LEU A 1115 14.00 -45.42 -10.45
N LEU A 1116 13.94 -45.73 -11.74
CA LEU A 1116 14.33 -47.02 -12.28
C LEU A 1116 15.74 -46.97 -12.87
N PRO A 1117 16.53 -48.06 -12.80
CA PRO A 1117 16.21 -49.33 -12.14
C PRO A 1117 16.13 -49.17 -10.61
N ASP A 1118 15.13 -49.77 -9.95
CA ASP A 1118 14.96 -49.73 -8.48
C ASP A 1118 15.10 -51.14 -7.90
N PRO A 1119 16.33 -51.70 -7.85
CA PRO A 1119 16.53 -53.09 -7.44
C PRO A 1119 16.10 -53.34 -5.99
N GLN A 1120 16.22 -52.35 -5.10
CA GLN A 1120 15.82 -52.43 -3.70
C GLN A 1120 14.34 -52.10 -3.45
N LYS A 1121 13.59 -51.65 -4.47
CA LYS A 1121 12.17 -51.24 -4.38
C LYS A 1121 11.91 -50.12 -3.36
N THR A 1122 12.87 -49.22 -3.15
CA THR A 1122 12.81 -48.15 -2.13
C THR A 1122 12.47 -46.76 -2.69
N THR A 1123 12.44 -46.62 -4.01
CA THR A 1123 12.27 -45.32 -4.69
C THR A 1123 10.80 -44.91 -4.89
N LYS A 1124 9.86 -45.66 -4.33
CA LYS A 1124 8.44 -45.29 -4.42
C LYS A 1124 8.20 -43.97 -3.67
N ARG A 1125 7.60 -42.99 -4.34
CA ARG A 1125 6.99 -41.80 -3.74
C ARG A 1125 5.56 -41.64 -4.26
N LYS A 1126 4.71 -40.92 -3.53
CA LYS A 1126 3.33 -40.64 -3.95
C LYS A 1126 2.86 -39.28 -3.44
N THR A 1127 1.95 -38.66 -4.18
CA THR A 1127 1.26 -37.45 -3.75
C THR A 1127 0.02 -37.77 -2.91
N LYS A 1128 -0.62 -36.72 -2.37
CA LYS A 1128 -1.99 -36.79 -1.85
C LYS A 1128 -3.00 -37.10 -2.96
N VAL A 1129 -4.17 -37.57 -2.55
CA VAL A 1129 -5.31 -37.84 -3.44
C VAL A 1129 -6.13 -36.56 -3.62
N ALA A 1130 -6.27 -36.11 -4.85
CA ALA A 1130 -7.19 -35.04 -5.22
C ALA A 1130 -8.57 -35.63 -5.48
N ARG A 1131 -9.63 -34.99 -4.96
CA ARG A 1131 -10.98 -35.57 -5.00
C ARG A 1131 -11.80 -35.05 -6.17
N LYS A 1132 -12.44 -35.96 -6.91
CA LYS A 1132 -13.44 -35.73 -7.96
C LYS A 1132 -13.02 -34.65 -8.95
N THR A 1133 -11.87 -34.84 -9.57
CA THR A 1133 -11.35 -33.87 -10.54
C THR A 1133 -10.55 -34.55 -11.64
N CYS A 1134 -10.79 -34.11 -12.87
CA CYS A 1134 -9.94 -34.47 -14.02
C CYS A 1134 -8.75 -33.53 -14.20
N ASN A 1135 -8.69 -32.46 -13.40
CA ASN A 1135 -7.69 -31.39 -13.49
C ASN A 1135 -7.07 -31.12 -12.10
N PRO A 1136 -6.45 -32.11 -11.42
CA PRO A 1136 -5.93 -31.91 -10.07
C PRO A 1136 -4.73 -30.96 -10.03
N THR A 1137 -4.64 -30.18 -8.96
CA THR A 1137 -3.45 -29.40 -8.58
C THR A 1137 -2.86 -30.04 -7.33
N TYR A 1138 -1.56 -30.34 -7.36
CA TYR A 1138 -0.85 -30.93 -6.22
C TYR A 1138 0.15 -29.96 -5.61
N ASN A 1139 0.98 -29.30 -6.45
CA ASN A 1139 2.14 -28.52 -6.02
C ASN A 1139 2.87 -29.20 -4.84
N GLU A 1140 3.20 -30.48 -5.01
CA GLU A 1140 3.79 -31.34 -3.98
C GLU A 1140 5.20 -31.78 -4.39
N MET A 1141 6.18 -31.51 -3.52
CA MET A 1141 7.58 -31.88 -3.74
C MET A 1141 7.85 -33.31 -3.28
N LEU A 1142 8.32 -34.15 -4.20
CA LEU A 1142 8.82 -35.49 -3.93
C LEU A 1142 10.35 -35.47 -3.98
N VAL A 1143 10.98 -35.89 -2.88
CA VAL A 1143 12.45 -35.84 -2.71
C VAL A 1143 13.06 -37.24 -2.71
N TYR A 1144 14.16 -37.36 -3.43
CA TYR A 1144 15.01 -38.54 -3.51
C TYR A 1144 16.41 -38.20 -3.00
N ASP A 1145 16.74 -38.70 -1.82
CA ASP A 1145 18.01 -38.43 -1.14
C ASP A 1145 19.10 -39.44 -1.52
N GLY A 1146 20.35 -38.96 -1.58
CA GLY A 1146 21.53 -39.82 -1.65
C GLY A 1146 21.77 -40.43 -3.03
N ILE A 1147 21.33 -39.78 -4.10
CA ILE A 1147 21.57 -40.24 -5.49
C ILE A 1147 22.82 -39.55 -6.02
N PRO A 1148 23.91 -40.27 -6.30
CA PRO A 1148 25.11 -39.68 -6.90
C PRO A 1148 24.81 -39.11 -8.29
N ARG A 1149 25.50 -38.03 -8.68
CA ARG A 1149 25.26 -37.36 -9.98
C ARG A 1149 25.46 -38.30 -11.17
N GLY A 1150 26.48 -39.17 -11.11
CA GLY A 1150 26.77 -40.16 -12.15
C GLY A 1150 25.68 -41.23 -12.32
N ASP A 1151 24.88 -41.50 -11.28
CA ASP A 1151 23.77 -42.44 -11.36
C ASP A 1151 22.59 -41.87 -12.14
N LEU A 1152 22.38 -40.55 -12.14
CA LEU A 1152 21.22 -39.91 -12.79
C LEU A 1152 21.16 -40.22 -14.28
N GLU A 1153 22.30 -40.31 -14.96
CA GLU A 1153 22.39 -40.59 -16.39
C GLU A 1153 21.84 -41.98 -16.76
N GLN A 1154 21.81 -42.89 -15.79
CA GLN A 1154 21.33 -44.26 -15.96
C GLN A 1154 19.91 -44.45 -15.42
N ARG A 1155 19.26 -43.40 -14.92
CA ARG A 1155 17.96 -43.49 -14.24
C ARG A 1155 16.81 -42.93 -15.08
N GLU A 1156 15.67 -43.59 -14.99
CA GLU A 1156 14.39 -43.17 -15.56
C GLU A 1156 13.39 -42.88 -14.43
N LEU A 1157 12.81 -41.69 -14.41
CA LEU A 1157 11.70 -41.36 -13.55
C LEU A 1157 10.41 -41.91 -14.17
N ARG A 1158 9.83 -42.93 -13.56
CA ARG A 1158 8.52 -43.47 -13.95
C ARG A 1158 7.43 -42.89 -13.08
N LEU A 1159 6.50 -42.15 -13.68
CA LEU A 1159 5.39 -41.50 -13.02
C LEU A 1159 4.06 -42.08 -13.52
N SER A 1160 3.25 -42.60 -12.62
CA SER A 1160 1.92 -43.13 -12.91
C SER A 1160 0.85 -42.35 -12.14
N VAL A 1161 -0.23 -41.99 -12.83
CA VAL A 1161 -1.42 -41.32 -12.26
C VAL A 1161 -2.50 -42.37 -12.06
N LEU A 1162 -2.97 -42.54 -10.83
CA LEU A 1162 -3.98 -43.55 -10.49
C LEU A 1162 -5.19 -42.89 -9.82
N SER A 1163 -6.39 -43.43 -10.02
CA SER A 1163 -7.59 -43.07 -9.25
C SER A 1163 -7.71 -43.94 -8.01
N GLU A 1164 -7.90 -43.34 -6.84
CA GLU A 1164 -8.20 -44.06 -5.60
C GLU A 1164 -9.67 -44.50 -5.59
N GLU A 1165 -9.94 -45.81 -5.70
CA GLU A 1165 -11.28 -46.38 -5.51
C GLU A 1165 -11.30 -47.20 -4.22
N GLY A 1166 -12.00 -46.70 -3.19
CA GLY A 1166 -11.87 -47.21 -1.81
C GLY A 1166 -12.11 -48.71 -1.56
N PHE A 1167 -12.67 -49.47 -2.51
CA PHE A 1167 -12.91 -50.92 -2.41
C PHE A 1167 -12.39 -51.75 -3.61
N TRP A 1168 -11.83 -51.15 -4.66
CA TRP A 1168 -11.39 -51.83 -5.89
C TRP A 1168 -9.90 -51.55 -6.19
N GLU A 1169 -9.30 -52.28 -7.14
CA GLU A 1169 -7.92 -51.98 -7.59
C GLU A 1169 -7.85 -50.56 -8.18
N ASN A 1170 -6.82 -49.80 -7.80
CA ASN A 1170 -6.64 -48.43 -8.29
C ASN A 1170 -6.55 -48.41 -9.82
N VAL A 1171 -7.40 -47.60 -10.45
CA VAL A 1171 -7.46 -47.49 -11.92
C VAL A 1171 -6.31 -46.61 -12.42
N LEU A 1172 -5.52 -47.11 -13.37
CA LEU A 1172 -4.46 -46.32 -14.03
C LEU A 1172 -5.11 -45.32 -14.99
N LEU A 1173 -4.90 -44.03 -14.74
CA LEU A 1173 -5.40 -42.93 -15.58
C LEU A 1173 -4.37 -42.45 -16.60
N GLY A 1174 -3.09 -42.76 -16.39
CA GLY A 1174 -1.99 -42.41 -17.30
C GLY A 1174 -0.61 -42.64 -16.71
N GLU A 1175 0.41 -42.81 -17.55
CA GLU A 1175 1.80 -43.01 -17.14
C GLU A 1175 2.78 -42.29 -18.07
N VAL A 1176 3.90 -41.81 -17.53
CA VAL A 1176 5.03 -41.24 -18.29
C VAL A 1176 6.37 -41.71 -17.72
N GLY A 1177 7.29 -42.05 -18.61
CA GLY A 1177 8.69 -42.34 -18.28
C GLY A 1177 9.59 -41.20 -18.77
N ILE A 1178 10.34 -40.60 -17.86
CA ILE A 1178 11.23 -39.46 -18.15
C ILE A 1178 12.67 -39.90 -17.92
N ARG A 1179 13.47 -39.98 -18.99
CA ARG A 1179 14.89 -40.32 -18.89
C ARG A 1179 15.64 -39.10 -18.35
N LEU A 1180 16.30 -39.23 -17.20
CA LEU A 1180 16.93 -38.09 -16.54
C LEU A 1180 18.15 -37.55 -17.29
N ARG A 1181 18.79 -38.37 -18.12
CA ARG A 1181 19.92 -37.98 -19.00
C ARG A 1181 19.52 -36.97 -20.09
N ASP A 1182 18.24 -36.94 -20.46
CA ASP A 1182 17.73 -36.06 -21.52
C ASP A 1182 17.41 -34.65 -20.97
N LEU A 1183 17.57 -34.44 -19.66
CA LEU A 1183 17.33 -33.18 -18.96
C LEU A 1183 18.64 -32.58 -18.48
N ASP A 1184 18.84 -31.28 -18.73
CA ASP A 1184 19.87 -30.53 -18.03
C ASP A 1184 19.40 -30.21 -16.60
N LEU A 1185 19.73 -31.10 -15.65
CA LEU A 1185 19.34 -30.99 -14.25
C LEU A 1185 20.19 -30.00 -13.44
N ALA A 1186 21.19 -29.36 -14.06
CA ALA A 1186 21.93 -28.26 -13.43
C ALA A 1186 21.06 -27.00 -13.29
N GLN A 1187 20.04 -26.86 -14.13
CA GLN A 1187 18.98 -25.88 -14.03
C GLN A 1187 17.64 -26.57 -13.73
N GLU A 1188 16.70 -25.83 -13.14
CA GLU A 1188 15.35 -26.35 -12.90
C GLU A 1188 14.62 -26.54 -14.24
N LYS A 1189 14.20 -27.77 -14.54
CA LYS A 1189 13.41 -28.06 -15.74
C LYS A 1189 11.94 -28.12 -15.39
N MET A 1190 11.16 -27.14 -15.87
CA MET A 1190 9.71 -27.12 -15.77
C MET A 1190 9.06 -27.39 -17.13
N GLY A 1191 8.03 -28.24 -17.18
CA GLY A 1191 7.31 -28.52 -18.43
C GLY A 1191 6.12 -29.46 -18.28
N TRP A 1192 5.30 -29.53 -19.33
CA TRP A 1192 4.22 -30.51 -19.48
C TRP A 1192 4.76 -31.80 -20.11
N PHE A 1193 4.34 -32.93 -19.57
CA PHE A 1193 4.69 -34.27 -20.03
C PHE A 1193 3.42 -35.04 -20.34
N ALA A 1194 3.31 -35.60 -21.54
CA ALA A 1194 2.14 -36.35 -21.98
C ALA A 1194 2.03 -37.70 -21.24
N LEU A 1195 0.82 -38.04 -20.77
CA LEU A 1195 0.52 -39.31 -20.13
C LEU A 1195 0.06 -40.32 -21.21
N GLY A 1196 0.77 -41.44 -21.33
CA GLY A 1196 0.46 -42.53 -22.24
C GLY A 1196 -0.23 -43.72 -21.57
N SER A 1197 -0.79 -44.62 -22.39
CA SER A 1197 -1.21 -45.96 -21.97
C SER A 1197 0.00 -46.89 -21.88
N ARG A 1198 -0.01 -47.80 -20.90
CA ARG A 1198 1.03 -48.80 -20.64
C ARG A 1198 1.60 -49.39 -21.94
N GLY A 1199 2.85 -49.03 -22.27
CA GLY A 1199 3.69 -49.67 -23.28
C GLY A 1199 3.38 -49.33 -24.75
N HIS A 1200 4.03 -48.29 -25.28
CA HIS A 1200 4.66 -48.41 -26.59
C HIS A 1200 6.10 -47.95 -26.47
N GLY A 1201 7.01 -48.93 -26.46
CA GLY A 1201 8.42 -48.66 -26.72
C GLY A 1201 8.52 -47.99 -28.09
N THR A 1202 9.12 -46.82 -28.12
CA THR A 1202 9.81 -46.31 -29.29
C THR A 1202 11.27 -46.18 -28.89
N LEU A 1203 12.09 -46.93 -29.63
CA LEU A 1203 13.56 -46.98 -29.57
C LEU A 1203 14.16 -45.57 -29.55
#